data_AF-A0A452I731-F1
#
_entry.id   AF-A0A452I731-F1
#
_cell.length_a   1.000
_cell.length_b   1.000
_cell.length_c   1.000
_cell.angle_alpha   90.00
_cell.angle_beta   90.00
_cell.angle_gamma   90.00
#
_symmetry.space_group_name_H-M   'P 1'
#
loop_
_entity.id
_entity.type
_entity.pdbx_description
1 polymer ?
#
loop_
_entity_poly.entity_id
_entity_poly.type
_entity_poly.pdbx_seq_one_letter_code
_entity_poly.pdbx_strand_id
1 'polypeptide(L)'
;MVSWQGPRAGHCICHVTISGDGCGKIALWRAVAAGFVRRAGAMGRRQRNRQRQQQQQQQRRERGGGGDGQGREQGWEGGYPEIVKENALFERYYRELRIVPEGEWEPFMAALREPLPATLRITGYKSHAKEILHCLKNKYFKELQDLVVDGQKIEVPQTLKWYPEELAWHTNLSRKILRKSPQLEKFHQFLVSETECGNISRQEAVSMIPPLLLNVNPHHKILDMCAAPGSKTAQLIEMLHADMNVPFPEGFVIANDVDNKRCYLLVHQAKRLNSPCIMVVNHDASSIPTLQIDNNGRKEVLFYDRILCDVPCSGDGTMRKNIDVWKKWTTQNSLQLHGLQLRIATRGVEQLAEGGRMVYSTCSLNPVENEAVIASLLEKSEGALELADVSSELPGLKWMPGITQWKVMLKDGQWFEAWKDVPSNRQTQIRPTMFPIKDEEKLKVMNLERCIRILPHHQNTGGFFVAVLIKKSPMPWNKPAAEDGSVEIIKEPPDAEDEDTKETQHLLNAESEQSKKDGVCGPPPCKKMKLFGFKEDPFVFLSEDDPLFPPIEKFYALDPSFPKMNLLTRTQEGKKRQLYMVSKELRNVLLNNSERMKVINTGIKVWSRNSDGEQFGCAFRLAQEGIYTLYPFINARIINVCIEDVKVLLTQENPFLSKFSSETHKRVKDLAMGSIVLKYEPDPSKPDTLQCPIVLCGWHGKTSLRAFVPKNERLHYLRMMGVEVFKAKRKEENFEILSSQAISFPYMPSIYFPHSLFSIRFLWESGIIMFHPYWCT
;
A
#
# COMPACT_ATOMS: atom_id res chain seq x y z
N MET A 1 41.48 50.17 44.03
CA MET A 1 41.50 49.93 45.50
C MET A 1 40.15 49.31 45.83
N VAL A 2 40.00 48.02 46.14
CA VAL A 2 40.61 47.17 47.19
C VAL A 2 39.97 47.41 48.57
N SER A 3 39.11 46.46 48.96
CA SER A 3 38.68 45.99 50.30
C SER A 3 38.25 46.98 51.40
N TRP A 4 37.41 46.50 52.33
CA TRP A 4 37.85 46.18 53.71
C TRP A 4 36.86 45.19 54.38
N GLN A 5 37.32 44.40 55.35
CA GLN A 5 36.52 43.44 56.15
C GLN A 5 36.42 43.89 57.62
N GLY A 6 35.38 43.47 58.34
CA GLY A 6 35.28 43.59 59.81
C GLY A 6 34.18 42.70 60.41
N PRO A 7 34.26 42.22 61.68
CA PRO A 7 33.62 40.94 62.06
C PRO A 7 32.70 40.90 63.32
N ARG A 8 31.77 39.91 63.30
CA ARG A 8 31.18 39.08 64.40
C ARG A 8 30.48 39.68 65.65
N ALA A 9 29.16 39.42 65.79
CA ALA A 9 28.38 39.04 67.00
C ALA A 9 26.90 38.72 66.59
N GLY A 10 25.98 38.11 67.37
CA GLY A 10 26.07 37.31 68.62
C GLY A 10 24.75 37.26 69.44
N HIS A 11 24.24 36.05 69.82
CA HIS A 11 23.01 35.75 70.61
C HIS A 11 21.65 36.11 69.92
N CYS A 12 20.55 35.33 69.90
CA CYS A 12 19.82 34.45 70.84
C CYS A 12 18.86 35.21 71.79
N ILE A 13 17.58 34.84 72.03
CA ILE A 13 16.66 33.76 71.56
C ILE A 13 15.18 34.24 71.76
N CYS A 14 14.17 33.77 70.99
CA CYS A 14 12.76 33.69 71.48
C CYS A 14 11.83 32.78 70.64
N HIS A 15 10.94 32.02 71.32
CA HIS A 15 9.98 31.07 70.74
C HIS A 15 8.58 31.69 70.59
N VAL A 16 7.87 31.42 69.49
CA VAL A 16 6.40 31.48 69.42
C VAL A 16 5.90 30.30 68.58
N THR A 17 4.97 29.52 69.13
CA THR A 17 4.32 28.39 68.45
C THR A 17 2.87 28.77 68.16
N ILE A 18 2.48 28.87 66.89
CA ILE A 18 1.06 28.96 66.47
C ILE A 18 0.81 28.01 65.30
N SER A 19 -0.36 27.38 65.33
CA SER A 19 -0.86 26.30 64.49
C SER A 19 -1.33 26.71 63.09
N GLY A 20 -1.25 25.74 62.16
CA GLY A 20 -2.32 25.41 61.20
C GLY A 20 -2.92 26.51 60.33
N ASP A 21 -2.31 26.76 59.17
CA ASP A 21 -2.95 26.56 57.84
C ASP A 21 -2.06 27.14 56.72
N GLY A 22 -1.93 26.44 55.58
CA GLY A 22 -1.16 27.01 54.45
C GLY A 22 -0.56 26.08 53.38
N CYS A 23 -0.94 24.80 53.30
CA CYS A 23 -0.29 23.86 52.35
C CYS A 23 -0.53 24.20 50.85
N GLY A 24 -1.37 25.19 50.53
CA GLY A 24 -1.72 25.58 49.15
C GLY A 24 -0.73 26.50 48.41
N LYS A 25 0.24 27.14 49.07
CA LYS A 25 1.08 28.20 48.43
C LYS A 25 2.52 27.79 48.04
N ILE A 26 3.02 26.65 48.51
CA ILE A 26 4.40 26.18 48.23
C ILE A 26 4.50 25.39 46.92
N ALA A 27 3.44 24.68 46.51
CA ALA A 27 3.42 23.93 45.25
C ALA A 27 3.55 24.83 44.00
N LEU A 28 2.91 26.01 44.02
CA LEU A 28 2.87 26.92 42.88
C LEU A 28 4.24 27.55 42.55
N TRP A 29 5.06 27.84 43.58
CA TRP A 29 6.40 28.41 43.39
C TRP A 29 7.42 27.40 42.84
N ARG A 30 7.32 26.12 43.21
CA ARG A 30 8.19 25.06 42.65
C ARG A 30 7.91 24.81 41.15
N ALA A 31 6.66 24.92 40.72
CA ALA A 31 6.28 24.76 39.30
C ALA A 31 6.86 25.86 38.40
N VAL A 32 6.83 27.13 38.85
CA VAL A 32 7.35 28.28 38.08
C VAL A 32 8.87 28.22 37.92
N ALA A 33 9.60 27.83 38.98
CA ALA A 33 11.05 27.68 38.93
C ALA A 33 11.52 26.61 37.92
N ALA A 34 10.86 25.45 37.88
CA ALA A 34 11.17 24.38 36.94
C ALA A 34 10.93 24.78 35.46
N GLY A 35 9.93 25.64 35.21
CA GLY A 35 9.64 26.18 33.88
C GLY A 35 10.73 27.11 33.32
N PHE A 36 11.34 27.93 34.19
CA PHE A 36 12.40 28.86 33.77
C PHE A 36 13.71 28.16 33.39
N VAL A 37 14.13 27.16 34.18
CA VAL A 37 15.38 26.41 33.92
C VAL A 37 15.30 25.64 32.59
N ARG A 38 14.13 25.05 32.25
CA ARG A 38 13.92 24.37 30.97
C ARG A 38 13.93 25.31 29.76
N ARG A 39 13.46 26.57 29.88
CA ARG A 39 13.52 27.55 28.77
C ARG A 39 14.93 28.06 28.49
N ALA A 40 15.74 28.30 29.53
CA ALA A 40 17.13 28.76 29.36
C ALA A 40 18.01 27.74 28.61
N GLY A 41 17.93 26.45 28.96
CA GLY A 41 18.69 25.39 28.27
C GLY A 41 18.33 25.22 26.79
N ALA A 42 17.08 25.48 26.41
CA ALA A 42 16.62 25.40 25.02
C ALA A 42 17.13 26.57 24.15
N MET A 43 17.25 27.78 24.71
CA MET A 43 17.84 28.92 23.99
C MET A 43 19.34 28.73 23.76
N GLY A 44 20.10 28.29 24.77
CA GLY A 44 21.55 28.06 24.66
C GLY A 44 21.94 27.04 23.59
N ARG A 45 21.15 25.96 23.40
CA ARG A 45 21.37 24.99 22.30
C ARG A 45 21.06 25.58 20.92
N ARG A 46 20.02 26.42 20.78
CA ARG A 46 19.69 27.08 19.49
C ARG A 46 20.75 28.11 19.08
N GLN A 47 21.35 28.82 20.03
CA GLN A 47 22.37 29.84 19.76
C GLN A 47 23.70 29.22 19.29
N ARG A 48 24.15 28.12 19.92
CA ARG A 48 25.35 27.37 19.50
C ARG A 48 25.21 26.73 18.11
N ASN A 49 24.02 26.22 17.77
CA ASN A 49 23.78 25.67 16.42
C ASN A 49 23.76 26.75 15.32
N ARG A 50 23.29 27.98 15.62
CA ARG A 50 23.39 29.11 14.66
C ARG A 50 24.83 29.54 14.42
N GLN A 51 25.67 29.62 15.46
CA GLN A 51 27.10 29.95 15.29
C GLN A 51 27.84 28.88 14.47
N ARG A 52 27.58 27.59 14.70
CA ARG A 52 28.16 26.50 13.87
C ARG A 52 27.72 26.56 12.40
N GLN A 53 26.45 26.89 12.12
CA GLN A 53 25.98 27.08 10.75
C GLN A 53 26.60 28.30 10.06
N GLN A 54 26.78 29.41 10.79
CA GLN A 54 27.45 30.60 10.26
C GLN A 54 28.93 30.35 9.94
N GLN A 55 29.68 29.66 10.81
CA GLN A 55 31.07 29.27 10.53
C GLN A 55 31.19 28.34 9.30
N GLN A 56 30.26 27.39 9.13
CA GLN A 56 30.24 26.53 7.93
C GLN A 56 29.82 27.28 6.65
N GLN A 57 29.01 28.33 6.74
CA GLN A 57 28.69 29.20 5.60
C GLN A 57 29.87 30.12 5.23
N GLN A 58 30.67 30.54 6.21
CA GLN A 58 31.83 31.41 5.99
C GLN A 58 32.97 30.63 5.31
N GLN A 59 33.30 29.42 5.79
CA GLN A 59 34.25 28.51 5.12
C GLN A 59 33.81 28.08 3.70
N ARG A 60 32.51 28.11 3.40
CA ARG A 60 32.00 27.87 2.04
C ARG A 60 32.07 29.09 1.11
N ARG A 61 32.16 30.31 1.66
CA ARG A 61 32.40 31.54 0.88
C ARG A 61 33.87 31.76 0.57
N GLU A 62 34.76 31.36 1.47
CA GLU A 62 36.23 31.50 1.30
C GLU A 62 36.85 30.52 0.28
N ARG A 63 36.12 29.50 -0.17
CA ARG A 63 36.53 28.57 -1.25
C ARG A 63 35.93 28.89 -2.62
N GLY A 64 35.36 30.08 -2.80
CA GLY A 64 34.51 30.42 -3.95
C GLY A 64 34.80 31.75 -4.62
N GLY A 65 36.07 32.18 -4.71
CA GLY A 65 36.44 33.38 -5.46
C GLY A 65 37.92 33.44 -5.82
N GLY A 66 38.23 33.52 -7.13
CA GLY A 66 39.58 33.77 -7.63
C GLY A 66 39.82 33.31 -9.08
N GLY A 67 39.57 34.21 -10.05
CA GLY A 67 40.05 34.15 -11.45
C GLY A 67 39.38 33.12 -12.39
N ASP A 68 39.21 33.37 -13.69
CA ASP A 68 39.23 34.66 -14.39
C ASP A 68 38.34 34.58 -15.65
N GLY A 69 37.80 35.71 -16.09
CA GLY A 69 36.86 35.76 -17.20
C GLY A 69 37.53 36.03 -18.55
N GLN A 70 37.56 35.03 -19.44
CA GLN A 70 37.67 35.21 -20.90
C GLN A 70 37.37 33.91 -21.64
N GLY A 71 36.43 33.93 -22.59
CA GLY A 71 36.02 32.76 -23.38
C GLY A 71 34.51 32.71 -23.62
N ARG A 72 34.05 33.32 -24.71
CA ARG A 72 32.68 33.15 -25.22
C ARG A 72 32.54 31.81 -25.95
N GLU A 73 31.30 31.35 -26.05
CA GLU A 73 30.82 30.42 -27.09
C GLU A 73 31.51 29.05 -27.19
N GLN A 74 31.03 28.11 -26.37
CA GLN A 74 30.92 26.69 -26.76
C GLN A 74 29.65 26.09 -26.15
N GLY A 75 28.91 25.30 -26.94
CA GLY A 75 27.59 24.80 -26.57
C GLY A 75 27.61 23.77 -25.45
N TRP A 76 26.52 23.69 -24.70
CA TRP A 76 26.26 22.60 -23.75
C TRP A 76 25.87 21.29 -24.48
N GLU A 77 26.81 20.72 -25.23
CA GLU A 77 26.76 19.31 -25.61
C GLU A 77 27.38 18.46 -24.48
N GLY A 78 26.53 17.99 -23.57
CA GLY A 78 26.95 17.28 -22.36
C GLY A 78 25.82 16.45 -21.78
N GLY A 79 25.48 15.35 -22.45
CA GLY A 79 24.53 14.37 -21.91
C GLY A 79 25.06 13.74 -20.61
N TYR A 80 24.14 13.23 -19.78
CA TYR A 80 24.53 12.43 -18.62
C TYR A 80 25.46 11.29 -19.04
N PRO A 81 26.56 11.01 -18.33
CA PRO A 81 27.48 9.93 -18.68
C PRO A 81 26.72 8.60 -18.74
N GLU A 82 26.85 7.91 -19.87
CA GLU A 82 26.12 6.68 -20.13
C GLU A 82 26.48 5.62 -19.09
N ILE A 83 25.45 5.04 -18.46
CA ILE A 83 25.68 4.12 -17.35
C ILE A 83 26.06 2.76 -17.92
N VAL A 84 27.31 2.34 -17.66
CA VAL A 84 27.81 1.00 -17.95
C VAL A 84 26.88 -0.06 -17.35
N LYS A 85 26.30 -0.91 -18.20
CA LYS A 85 25.38 -2.02 -17.86
C LYS A 85 26.11 -3.36 -17.97
N GLU A 86 27.14 -3.50 -17.15
CA GLU A 86 28.03 -4.66 -17.10
C GLU A 86 28.38 -4.96 -15.65
N ASN A 87 28.53 -6.25 -15.32
CA ASN A 87 29.03 -6.69 -14.03
C ASN A 87 29.65 -8.08 -14.18
N ALA A 88 30.99 -8.15 -14.22
CA ALA A 88 31.71 -9.40 -14.47
C ALA A 88 31.44 -10.49 -13.40
N LEU A 89 31.14 -10.09 -12.15
CA LEU A 89 30.81 -11.05 -11.09
C LEU A 89 29.40 -11.64 -11.29
N PHE A 90 28.43 -10.83 -11.71
CA PHE A 90 27.08 -11.29 -12.09
C PHE A 90 27.14 -12.27 -13.26
N GLU A 91 27.87 -11.92 -14.33
CA GLU A 91 28.00 -12.79 -15.50
C GLU A 91 28.68 -14.11 -15.14
N ARG A 92 29.79 -14.08 -14.40
CA ARG A 92 30.47 -15.29 -13.93
C ARG A 92 29.54 -16.15 -13.05
N TYR A 93 28.78 -15.53 -12.15
CA TYR A 93 27.88 -16.23 -11.24
C TYR A 93 26.75 -16.96 -11.96
N TYR A 94 26.03 -16.27 -12.86
CA TYR A 94 24.89 -16.86 -13.55
C TYR A 94 25.28 -17.80 -14.71
N ARG A 95 26.46 -17.62 -15.34
CA ARG A 95 27.04 -18.62 -16.26
C ARG A 95 27.39 -19.92 -15.53
N GLU A 96 28.07 -19.84 -14.38
CA GLU A 96 28.45 -21.04 -13.58
C GLU A 96 27.23 -21.79 -13.03
N LEU A 97 26.18 -21.06 -12.61
CA LEU A 97 24.93 -21.67 -12.12
C LEU A 97 24.04 -22.30 -13.21
N ARG A 98 24.29 -22.00 -14.50
CA ARG A 98 23.51 -22.53 -15.65
C ARG A 98 21.98 -22.36 -15.54
N ILE A 99 21.53 -21.28 -14.88
CA ILE A 99 20.10 -20.94 -14.75
C ILE A 99 19.51 -20.46 -16.09
N VAL A 100 20.35 -19.87 -16.94
CA VAL A 100 19.99 -19.54 -18.32
C VAL A 100 20.32 -20.75 -19.20
N PRO A 101 19.40 -21.23 -20.06
CA PRO A 101 19.66 -22.35 -20.97
C PRO A 101 20.90 -22.13 -21.86
N GLU A 102 21.55 -23.22 -22.24
CA GLU A 102 22.69 -23.18 -23.15
C GLU A 102 22.29 -22.55 -24.50
N GLY A 103 23.11 -21.63 -25.00
CA GLY A 103 22.81 -20.82 -26.20
C GLY A 103 21.98 -19.55 -25.95
N GLU A 104 21.26 -19.43 -24.83
CA GLU A 104 20.39 -18.26 -24.56
C GLU A 104 21.06 -17.10 -23.80
N TRP A 105 22.35 -17.24 -23.46
CA TRP A 105 23.06 -16.27 -22.61
C TRP A 105 23.11 -14.84 -23.20
N GLU A 106 23.44 -14.70 -24.49
CA GLU A 106 23.54 -13.38 -25.12
C GLU A 106 22.16 -12.69 -25.25
N PRO A 107 21.07 -13.38 -25.67
CA PRO A 107 19.70 -12.86 -25.54
C PRO A 107 19.30 -12.43 -24.12
N PHE A 108 19.65 -13.22 -23.10
CA PHE A 108 19.40 -12.88 -21.69
C PHE A 108 20.10 -11.57 -21.29
N MET A 109 21.40 -11.44 -21.60
CA MET A 109 22.18 -10.25 -21.30
C MET A 109 21.73 -9.03 -22.11
N ALA A 110 21.32 -9.20 -23.37
CA ALA A 110 20.73 -8.14 -24.18
C ALA A 110 19.43 -7.63 -23.54
N ALA A 111 18.50 -8.53 -23.20
CA ALA A 111 17.24 -8.16 -22.56
C ALA A 111 17.44 -7.46 -21.21
N LEU A 112 18.42 -7.88 -20.39
CA LEU A 112 18.75 -7.19 -19.14
C LEU A 112 19.24 -5.74 -19.35
N ARG A 113 19.94 -5.47 -20.46
CA ARG A 113 20.45 -4.13 -20.79
C ARG A 113 19.35 -3.21 -21.35
N GLU A 114 18.27 -3.77 -21.88
CA GLU A 114 17.12 -3.02 -22.40
C GLU A 114 16.13 -2.56 -21.31
N PRO A 115 15.52 -1.36 -21.43
CA PRO A 115 14.48 -0.91 -20.51
C PRO A 115 13.24 -1.81 -20.60
N LEU A 116 12.48 -1.93 -19.50
CA LEU A 116 11.19 -2.63 -19.53
C LEU A 116 10.15 -1.92 -20.41
N PRO A 117 9.26 -2.66 -21.10
CA PRO A 117 8.04 -2.09 -21.67
C PRO A 117 7.16 -1.51 -20.56
N ALA A 118 6.40 -0.46 -20.88
CA ALA A 118 5.42 0.10 -19.96
C ALA A 118 4.17 -0.80 -19.92
N THR A 119 3.82 -1.26 -18.72
CA THR A 119 2.67 -2.15 -18.49
C THR A 119 1.51 -1.43 -17.81
N LEU A 120 0.30 -1.74 -18.26
CA LEU A 120 -0.96 -1.21 -17.75
C LEU A 120 -1.93 -2.37 -17.49
N ARG A 121 -2.71 -2.26 -16.42
CA ARG A 121 -3.69 -3.24 -15.98
C ARG A 121 -5.01 -2.50 -15.76
N ILE A 122 -6.06 -2.89 -16.46
CA ILE A 122 -7.40 -2.37 -16.23
C ILE A 122 -7.88 -2.92 -14.89
N THR A 123 -8.42 -2.05 -14.06
CA THR A 123 -8.84 -2.35 -12.69
C THR A 123 -10.28 -1.89 -12.48
N GLY A 124 -10.98 -2.53 -11.54
CA GLY A 124 -12.35 -2.16 -11.15
C GLY A 124 -13.43 -3.15 -11.58
N TYR A 125 -14.67 -2.78 -11.27
CA TYR A 125 -15.88 -3.60 -11.43
C TYR A 125 -16.08 -4.09 -12.88
N LYS A 126 -16.57 -5.33 -13.04
CA LYS A 126 -16.62 -6.03 -14.35
C LYS A 126 -17.33 -5.25 -15.47
N SER A 127 -18.32 -4.42 -15.16
CA SER A 127 -19.00 -3.54 -16.14
C SER A 127 -18.12 -2.37 -16.57
N HIS A 128 -17.56 -1.60 -15.62
CA HIS A 128 -16.66 -0.48 -15.93
C HIS A 128 -15.37 -0.94 -16.62
N ALA A 129 -14.79 -2.06 -16.19
CA ALA A 129 -13.59 -2.63 -16.81
C ALA A 129 -13.80 -2.99 -18.29
N LYS A 130 -14.96 -3.57 -18.63
CA LYS A 130 -15.36 -3.86 -20.02
C LYS A 130 -15.51 -2.59 -20.85
N GLU A 131 -16.12 -1.54 -20.30
CA GLU A 131 -16.29 -0.26 -21.00
C GLU A 131 -14.95 0.46 -21.23
N ILE A 132 -14.05 0.43 -20.23
CA ILE A 132 -12.67 0.94 -20.38
C ILE A 132 -11.91 0.16 -21.46
N LEU A 133 -12.02 -1.17 -21.48
CA LEU A 133 -11.40 -2.02 -22.50
C LEU A 133 -11.99 -1.76 -23.90
N HIS A 134 -13.31 -1.57 -24.00
CA HIS A 134 -13.99 -1.19 -25.24
C HIS A 134 -13.46 0.15 -25.76
N CYS A 135 -13.42 1.18 -24.90
CA CYS A 135 -12.92 2.52 -25.23
C CYS A 135 -11.43 2.50 -25.65
N LEU A 136 -10.58 1.74 -24.94
CA LEU A 136 -9.19 1.51 -25.31
C LEU A 136 -9.05 0.93 -26.72
N LYS A 137 -9.74 -0.19 -26.99
CA LYS A 137 -9.66 -0.88 -28.29
C LYS A 137 -10.27 -0.07 -29.44
N ASN A 138 -11.49 0.44 -29.26
CA ASN A 138 -12.26 1.00 -30.37
C ASN A 138 -11.97 2.47 -30.68
N LYS A 139 -11.35 3.19 -29.74
CA LYS A 139 -10.96 4.59 -29.94
C LYS A 139 -9.44 4.72 -29.97
N TYR A 140 -8.79 4.62 -28.82
CA TYR A 140 -7.36 4.95 -28.71
C TYR A 140 -6.46 4.04 -29.54
N PHE A 141 -6.68 2.73 -29.56
CA PHE A 141 -5.80 1.82 -30.33
C PHE A 141 -5.99 1.96 -31.85
N LYS A 142 -7.22 2.26 -32.33
CA LYS A 142 -7.45 2.58 -33.75
C LYS A 142 -6.81 3.91 -34.15
N GLU A 143 -6.92 4.95 -33.32
CA GLU A 143 -6.24 6.24 -33.53
C GLU A 143 -4.70 6.11 -33.56
N LEU A 144 -4.14 5.11 -32.89
CA LEU A 144 -2.70 4.83 -32.86
C LEU A 144 -2.23 3.91 -33.99
N GLN A 145 -3.12 3.12 -34.60
CA GLN A 145 -2.77 2.01 -35.50
C GLN A 145 -2.00 2.45 -36.75
N ASP A 146 -2.26 3.67 -37.27
CA ASP A 146 -1.58 4.23 -38.44
C ASP A 146 -0.79 5.52 -38.14
N LEU A 147 -0.55 5.79 -36.85
CA LEU A 147 0.21 6.96 -36.44
C LEU A 147 1.71 6.76 -36.70
N VAL A 148 2.30 7.67 -37.47
CA VAL A 148 3.75 7.76 -37.70
C VAL A 148 4.30 8.97 -36.94
N VAL A 149 5.36 8.76 -36.16
CA VAL A 149 6.06 9.82 -35.41
C VAL A 149 7.56 9.69 -35.69
N ASP A 150 8.21 10.79 -36.06
CA ASP A 150 9.62 10.84 -36.47
C ASP A 150 10.00 9.81 -37.56
N GLY A 151 9.08 9.49 -38.48
CA GLY A 151 9.27 8.50 -39.53
C GLY A 151 9.12 7.04 -39.09
N GLN A 152 8.86 6.76 -37.81
CA GLN A 152 8.59 5.41 -37.28
C GLN A 152 7.09 5.20 -37.06
N LYS A 153 6.57 4.05 -37.49
CA LYS A 153 5.19 3.64 -37.19
C LYS A 153 5.10 3.29 -35.70
N ILE A 154 4.12 3.85 -35.01
CA ILE A 154 3.89 3.59 -33.59
C ILE A 154 3.38 2.16 -33.38
N GLU A 155 4.03 1.43 -32.48
CA GLU A 155 3.54 0.12 -32.03
C GLU A 155 2.37 0.31 -31.05
N VAL A 156 1.20 -0.22 -31.42
CA VAL A 156 0.02 -0.25 -30.54
C VAL A 156 0.27 -1.13 -29.31
N PRO A 157 -0.33 -0.82 -28.14
CA PRO A 157 -0.23 -1.70 -26.98
C PRO A 157 -0.70 -3.12 -27.28
N GLN A 158 0.01 -4.11 -26.75
CA GLN A 158 -0.26 -5.55 -26.94
C GLN A 158 -0.80 -6.18 -25.65
N THR A 159 -1.62 -7.23 -25.78
CA THR A 159 -2.14 -7.99 -24.64
C THR A 159 -1.06 -8.85 -24.00
N LEU A 160 -1.01 -8.87 -22.66
CA LEU A 160 -0.30 -9.91 -21.93
C LEU A 160 -1.16 -11.18 -22.00
N LYS A 161 -0.85 -12.07 -22.96
CA LYS A 161 -1.68 -13.24 -23.32
C LYS A 161 -2.04 -14.17 -22.15
N TRP A 162 -1.23 -14.21 -21.11
CA TRP A 162 -1.43 -15.01 -19.90
C TRP A 162 -2.25 -14.29 -18.80
N TYR A 163 -2.56 -13.01 -18.97
CA TYR A 163 -3.41 -12.28 -18.04
C TYR A 163 -4.88 -12.47 -18.41
N PRO A 164 -5.76 -12.91 -17.48
CA PRO A 164 -7.17 -13.18 -17.77
C PRO A 164 -7.95 -12.01 -18.39
N GLU A 165 -8.98 -12.34 -19.18
CA GLU A 165 -9.95 -11.41 -19.76
C GLU A 165 -9.34 -10.25 -20.60
N GLU A 166 -8.09 -10.38 -21.05
CA GLU A 166 -7.32 -9.34 -21.75
C GLU A 166 -7.23 -8.01 -20.96
N LEU A 167 -7.25 -8.07 -19.63
CA LEU A 167 -7.25 -6.88 -18.78
C LEU A 167 -5.86 -6.27 -18.56
N ALA A 168 -4.77 -6.92 -19.00
CA ALA A 168 -3.42 -6.36 -18.88
C ALA A 168 -2.69 -6.28 -20.24
N TRP A 169 -1.98 -5.17 -20.44
CA TRP A 169 -1.35 -4.78 -21.70
C TRP A 169 0.05 -4.24 -21.47
N HIS A 170 0.90 -4.30 -22.49
CA HIS A 170 2.23 -3.72 -22.50
C HIS A 170 2.46 -2.87 -23.77
N THR A 171 3.34 -1.87 -23.67
CA THR A 171 3.69 -1.00 -24.80
C THR A 171 5.12 -0.47 -24.66
N ASN A 172 5.80 -0.35 -25.80
CA ASN A 172 7.14 0.26 -25.90
C ASN A 172 7.08 1.80 -25.99
N LEU A 173 5.88 2.41 -25.91
CA LEU A 173 5.67 3.86 -25.93
C LEU A 173 6.33 4.57 -24.74
N SER A 174 7.51 5.15 -24.99
CA SER A 174 8.22 5.96 -24.01
C SER A 174 7.48 7.27 -23.68
N ARG A 175 7.68 7.80 -22.47
CA ARG A 175 7.13 9.13 -22.06
C ARG A 175 7.61 10.28 -22.95
N LYS A 176 8.73 10.13 -23.66
CA LYS A 176 9.22 11.12 -24.63
C LYS A 176 8.35 11.09 -25.90
N ILE A 177 8.08 9.90 -26.43
CA ILE A 177 7.23 9.69 -27.62
C ILE A 177 5.79 10.12 -27.33
N LEU A 178 5.25 9.80 -26.15
CA LEU A 178 3.88 10.15 -25.74
C LEU A 178 3.54 11.65 -25.80
N ARG A 179 4.54 12.54 -25.86
CA ARG A 179 4.37 14.00 -25.94
C ARG A 179 4.56 14.59 -27.33
N LYS A 180 4.90 13.77 -28.34
CA LYS A 180 5.25 14.23 -29.69
C LYS A 180 4.07 14.45 -30.62
N SER A 181 2.93 13.81 -30.40
CA SER A 181 1.70 14.04 -31.18
C SER A 181 0.50 14.41 -30.28
N PRO A 182 -0.48 15.16 -30.81
CA PRO A 182 -1.73 15.43 -30.09
C PRO A 182 -2.48 14.15 -29.69
N GLN A 183 -2.53 13.14 -30.56
CA GLN A 183 -3.19 11.85 -30.29
C GLN A 183 -2.54 11.11 -29.12
N LEU A 184 -1.20 11.08 -29.09
CA LEU A 184 -0.46 10.44 -28.01
C LEU A 184 -0.61 11.19 -26.68
N GLU A 185 -0.68 12.52 -26.70
CA GLU A 185 -0.95 13.34 -25.51
C GLU A 185 -2.40 13.12 -25.01
N LYS A 186 -3.40 12.99 -25.89
CA LYS A 186 -4.77 12.58 -25.52
C LYS A 186 -4.76 11.22 -24.81
N PHE A 187 -4.09 10.22 -25.38
CA PHE A 187 -3.96 8.88 -24.79
C PHE A 187 -3.18 8.91 -23.46
N HIS A 188 -2.14 9.75 -23.34
CA HIS A 188 -1.41 9.93 -22.10
C HIS A 188 -2.30 10.52 -20.99
N GLN A 189 -3.08 11.56 -21.31
CA GLN A 189 -4.02 12.18 -20.36
C GLN A 189 -5.13 11.22 -19.94
N PHE A 190 -5.64 10.39 -20.87
CA PHE A 190 -6.53 9.28 -20.56
C PHE A 190 -5.90 8.36 -19.49
N LEU A 191 -4.73 7.78 -19.78
CA LEU A 191 -4.03 6.86 -18.87
C LEU A 191 -3.66 7.50 -17.52
N VAL A 192 -3.44 8.82 -17.45
CA VAL A 192 -3.21 9.51 -16.18
C VAL A 192 -4.52 9.63 -15.39
N SER A 193 -5.59 10.11 -16.02
CA SER A 193 -6.89 10.28 -15.35
C SER A 193 -7.46 8.96 -14.81
N GLU A 194 -7.45 7.87 -15.60
CA GLU A 194 -7.95 6.57 -15.15
C GLU A 194 -7.06 5.95 -14.06
N THR A 195 -5.74 6.21 -14.08
CA THR A 195 -4.85 5.81 -12.98
C THR A 195 -5.11 6.58 -11.69
N GLU A 196 -5.48 7.86 -11.78
CA GLU A 196 -5.88 8.64 -10.60
C GLU A 196 -7.26 8.24 -10.06
N CYS A 197 -8.17 7.75 -10.91
CA CYS A 197 -9.47 7.18 -10.51
C CYS A 197 -9.36 5.81 -9.82
N GLY A 198 -8.34 5.01 -10.14
CA GLY A 198 -8.29 3.59 -9.72
C GLY A 198 -8.84 2.60 -10.75
N ASN A 199 -9.07 3.06 -11.98
CA ASN A 199 -9.58 2.29 -13.12
C ASN A 199 -8.49 1.67 -14.00
N ILE A 200 -7.26 2.20 -13.91
CA ILE A 200 -6.07 1.61 -14.52
C ILE A 200 -4.91 1.62 -13.52
N SER A 201 -4.33 0.47 -13.22
CA SER A 201 -3.09 0.35 -12.46
C SER A 201 -1.86 0.26 -13.39
N ARG A 202 -0.76 0.87 -12.95
CA ARG A 202 0.56 0.69 -13.58
C ARG A 202 1.39 -0.23 -12.70
N GLN A 203 1.49 -1.48 -13.11
CA GLN A 203 2.10 -2.57 -12.37
C GLN A 203 2.95 -3.38 -13.34
N GLU A 204 4.16 -3.77 -12.93
CA GLU A 204 5.07 -4.55 -13.76
C GLU A 204 4.51 -5.94 -14.03
N ALA A 205 4.64 -6.44 -15.27
CA ALA A 205 4.09 -7.72 -15.73
C ALA A 205 4.32 -8.87 -14.73
N VAL A 206 5.57 -9.15 -14.37
CA VAL A 206 5.89 -10.26 -13.44
C VAL A 206 5.35 -10.04 -12.03
N SER A 207 5.14 -8.79 -11.60
CA SER A 207 4.51 -8.47 -10.32
C SER A 207 2.99 -8.71 -10.32
N MET A 208 2.37 -9.06 -11.45
CA MET A 208 0.96 -9.43 -11.53
C MET A 208 0.70 -10.93 -11.26
N ILE A 209 1.75 -11.75 -11.34
CA ILE A 209 1.65 -13.21 -11.34
C ILE A 209 1.36 -13.80 -9.94
N PRO A 210 2.01 -13.36 -8.84
CA PRO A 210 1.76 -13.94 -7.53
C PRO A 210 0.30 -13.83 -7.04
N PRO A 211 -0.43 -12.71 -7.23
CA PRO A 211 -1.85 -12.66 -6.88
C PRO A 211 -2.74 -13.58 -7.72
N LEU A 212 -2.45 -13.75 -9.02
CA LEU A 212 -3.20 -14.67 -9.88
C LEU A 212 -3.03 -16.12 -9.40
N LEU A 213 -1.77 -16.54 -9.20
CA LEU A 213 -1.43 -17.88 -8.68
C LEU A 213 -1.87 -18.10 -7.22
N LEU A 214 -2.24 -17.05 -6.48
CA LEU A 214 -2.82 -17.19 -5.15
C LEU A 214 -4.28 -17.69 -5.22
N ASN A 215 -4.96 -17.58 -6.37
CA ASN A 215 -6.32 -18.07 -6.62
C ASN A 215 -7.31 -17.67 -5.50
N VAL A 216 -7.64 -16.37 -5.49
CA VAL A 216 -8.45 -15.70 -4.47
C VAL A 216 -9.94 -15.74 -4.82
N ASN A 217 -10.76 -16.08 -3.82
CA ASN A 217 -12.23 -16.06 -3.87
C ASN A 217 -12.79 -15.00 -2.89
N PRO A 218 -14.03 -14.52 -3.07
CA PRO A 218 -14.66 -13.49 -2.23
C PRO A 218 -14.77 -13.80 -0.72
N HIS A 219 -14.65 -15.05 -0.29
CA HIS A 219 -14.73 -15.45 1.13
C HIS A 219 -13.35 -15.62 1.80
N HIS A 220 -12.24 -15.57 1.05
CA HIS A 220 -10.92 -15.84 1.62
C HIS A 220 -10.43 -14.73 2.56
N LYS A 221 -9.87 -15.15 3.69
CA LYS A 221 -9.06 -14.35 4.61
C LYS A 221 -7.64 -14.32 4.08
N ILE A 222 -7.16 -13.15 3.68
CA ILE A 222 -5.92 -12.97 2.92
C ILE A 222 -4.91 -12.16 3.74
N LEU A 223 -3.65 -12.62 3.78
CA LEU A 223 -2.53 -11.87 4.36
C LEU A 223 -1.48 -11.55 3.30
N ASP A 224 -1.20 -10.27 3.11
CA ASP A 224 -0.07 -9.77 2.32
C ASP A 224 1.06 -9.36 3.28
N MET A 225 2.10 -10.19 3.36
CA MET A 225 3.14 -10.10 4.40
C MET A 225 4.06 -8.88 4.23
N CYS A 226 4.24 -8.39 3.00
CA CYS A 226 5.22 -7.37 2.61
C CYS A 226 4.62 -6.45 1.53
N ALA A 227 3.47 -5.86 1.86
CA ALA A 227 2.50 -5.31 0.94
C ALA A 227 2.92 -4.04 0.18
N ALA A 228 3.70 -3.13 0.78
CA ALA A 228 3.91 -1.82 0.16
C ALA A 228 4.89 -1.90 -1.03
N PRO A 229 4.64 -1.19 -2.15
CA PRO A 229 3.76 -0.02 -2.28
C PRO A 229 2.28 -0.32 -2.56
N GLY A 230 1.84 -1.59 -2.53
CA GLY A 230 0.42 -1.97 -2.57
C GLY A 230 -0.12 -2.38 -3.93
N SER A 231 0.72 -2.62 -4.94
CA SER A 231 0.25 -3.04 -6.27
C SER A 231 -0.34 -4.46 -6.27
N LYS A 232 0.31 -5.40 -5.57
CA LYS A 232 -0.21 -6.76 -5.36
C LYS A 232 -1.43 -6.75 -4.44
N THR A 233 -1.39 -6.00 -3.34
CA THR A 233 -2.54 -5.80 -2.44
C THR A 233 -3.77 -5.27 -3.16
N ALA A 234 -3.59 -4.28 -4.06
CA ALA A 234 -4.67 -3.76 -4.89
C ALA A 234 -5.30 -4.87 -5.76
N GLN A 235 -4.47 -5.66 -6.44
CA GLN A 235 -4.93 -6.81 -7.23
C GLN A 235 -5.67 -7.85 -6.39
N LEU A 236 -5.23 -8.13 -5.14
CA LEU A 236 -5.92 -9.04 -4.23
C LEU A 236 -7.31 -8.53 -3.84
N ILE A 237 -7.46 -7.21 -3.61
CA ILE A 237 -8.74 -6.58 -3.30
C ILE A 237 -9.69 -6.63 -4.51
N GLU A 238 -9.17 -6.41 -5.72
CA GLU A 238 -9.96 -6.53 -6.95
C GLU A 238 -10.45 -7.97 -7.17
N MET A 239 -9.63 -8.98 -6.88
CA MET A 239 -10.03 -10.40 -6.95
C MET A 239 -11.05 -10.77 -5.87
N LEU A 240 -10.95 -10.19 -4.67
CA LEU A 240 -11.93 -10.36 -3.59
C LEU A 240 -13.32 -9.81 -3.99
N HIS A 241 -13.36 -8.73 -4.77
CA HIS A 241 -14.57 -8.08 -5.30
C HIS A 241 -14.97 -8.59 -6.71
N ALA A 242 -14.52 -9.79 -7.11
CA ALA A 242 -14.80 -10.33 -8.44
C ALA A 242 -16.26 -10.79 -8.66
N ASP A 243 -17.02 -11.03 -7.59
CA ASP A 243 -18.48 -11.22 -7.65
C ASP A 243 -19.19 -9.89 -7.37
N MET A 244 -19.86 -9.38 -8.40
CA MET A 244 -20.57 -8.10 -8.38
C MET A 244 -21.93 -8.17 -7.69
N ASN A 245 -22.46 -9.37 -7.45
CA ASN A 245 -23.77 -9.55 -6.83
C ASN A 245 -23.70 -9.48 -5.29
N VAL A 246 -22.50 -9.45 -4.73
CA VAL A 246 -22.23 -9.44 -3.29
C VAL A 246 -21.65 -8.07 -2.90
N PRO A 247 -22.44 -7.15 -2.30
CA PRO A 247 -21.96 -5.80 -1.98
C PRO A 247 -20.88 -5.77 -0.87
N PHE A 248 -20.79 -6.85 -0.08
CA PHE A 248 -19.80 -7.06 0.98
C PHE A 248 -19.24 -8.48 0.87
N PRO A 249 -18.06 -8.69 0.26
CA PRO A 249 -17.39 -9.98 0.35
C PRO A 249 -17.06 -10.29 1.82
N GLU A 250 -17.29 -11.53 2.23
CA GLU A 250 -17.01 -12.05 3.58
C GLU A 250 -15.51 -12.08 3.88
N GLY A 251 -14.69 -12.32 2.85
CA GLY A 251 -13.24 -12.29 2.95
C GLY A 251 -12.67 -10.89 3.14
N PHE A 252 -11.39 -10.81 3.47
CA PHE A 252 -10.69 -9.55 3.69
C PHE A 252 -9.18 -9.67 3.43
N VAL A 253 -8.53 -8.52 3.21
CA VAL A 253 -7.08 -8.42 3.05
C VAL A 253 -6.46 -7.68 4.24
N ILE A 254 -5.59 -8.37 4.98
CA ILE A 254 -4.65 -7.74 5.92
C ILE A 254 -3.34 -7.49 5.17
N ALA A 255 -2.93 -6.24 5.10
CA ALA A 255 -1.76 -5.80 4.34
C ALA A 255 -0.70 -5.24 5.28
N ASN A 256 0.41 -5.97 5.44
CA ASN A 256 1.50 -5.64 6.35
C ASN A 256 2.71 -5.05 5.62
N ASP A 257 3.32 -4.00 6.18
CA ASP A 257 4.69 -3.61 5.82
C ASP A 257 5.43 -3.15 7.09
N VAL A 258 6.74 -3.38 7.16
CA VAL A 258 7.56 -3.00 8.32
C VAL A 258 7.86 -1.50 8.35
N ASP A 259 7.92 -0.82 7.21
CA ASP A 259 8.15 0.62 7.12
C ASP A 259 6.84 1.40 7.15
N ASN A 260 6.63 2.09 8.27
CA ASN A 260 5.47 2.94 8.52
C ASN A 260 5.25 4.04 7.44
N LYS A 261 6.31 4.55 6.81
CA LYS A 261 6.17 5.51 5.69
C LYS A 261 5.61 4.83 4.44
N ARG A 262 6.08 3.61 4.16
CA ARG A 262 5.59 2.78 3.05
C ARG A 262 4.15 2.32 3.27
N CYS A 263 3.72 2.09 4.52
CA CYS A 263 2.30 1.87 4.85
C CYS A 263 1.40 3.01 4.33
N TYR A 264 1.78 4.29 4.47
CA TYR A 264 0.95 5.38 3.95
C TYR A 264 0.88 5.43 2.41
N LEU A 265 1.93 4.99 1.70
CA LEU A 265 1.90 4.83 0.24
C LEU A 265 0.93 3.72 -0.17
N LEU A 266 0.98 2.57 0.52
CA LEU A 266 0.04 1.46 0.39
C LEU A 266 -1.41 1.92 0.66
N VAL A 267 -1.65 2.69 1.72
CA VAL A 267 -2.97 3.28 2.02
C VAL A 267 -3.47 4.18 0.90
N HIS A 268 -2.60 5.02 0.33
CA HIS A 268 -2.96 5.90 -0.78
C HIS A 268 -3.30 5.13 -2.07
N GLN A 269 -2.62 4.02 -2.34
CA GLN A 269 -2.94 3.13 -3.47
C GLN A 269 -4.27 2.39 -3.23
N ALA A 270 -4.42 1.75 -2.07
CA ALA A 270 -5.61 0.97 -1.72
C ALA A 270 -6.89 1.82 -1.64
N LYS A 271 -6.79 3.08 -1.19
CA LYS A 271 -7.93 4.01 -1.13
C LYS A 271 -8.63 4.25 -2.47
N ARG A 272 -7.97 3.99 -3.61
CA ARG A 272 -8.59 4.12 -4.94
C ARG A 272 -9.59 3.00 -5.25
N LEU A 273 -9.53 1.88 -4.52
CA LEU A 273 -10.40 0.73 -4.72
C LEU A 273 -11.65 0.74 -3.83
N ASN A 274 -11.76 1.70 -2.88
CA ASN A 274 -12.96 1.88 -2.05
C ASN A 274 -13.53 0.59 -1.41
N SER A 275 -12.66 -0.36 -1.02
CA SER A 275 -13.07 -1.63 -0.41
C SER A 275 -13.17 -1.56 1.12
N PRO A 276 -14.31 -1.94 1.75
CA PRO A 276 -14.45 -2.01 3.21
C PRO A 276 -13.67 -3.20 3.82
N CYS A 277 -13.11 -4.08 2.98
CA CYS A 277 -12.49 -5.34 3.37
C CYS A 277 -10.95 -5.29 3.36
N ILE A 278 -10.35 -4.10 3.59
CA ILE A 278 -8.89 -3.95 3.77
C ILE A 278 -8.54 -3.39 5.15
N MET A 279 -7.53 -3.99 5.78
CA MET A 279 -6.83 -3.44 6.94
C MET A 279 -5.32 -3.38 6.68
N VAL A 280 -4.72 -2.20 6.82
CA VAL A 280 -3.27 -1.97 6.70
C VAL A 280 -2.65 -1.95 8.09
N VAL A 281 -1.66 -2.81 8.31
CA VAL A 281 -0.94 -2.98 9.58
C VAL A 281 0.57 -2.75 9.42
N ASN A 282 1.27 -2.51 10.54
CA ASN A 282 2.71 -2.22 10.53
C ASN A 282 3.49 -3.06 11.55
N HIS A 283 3.99 -4.21 11.11
CA HIS A 283 4.79 -5.16 11.88
C HIS A 283 5.98 -5.72 11.08
N ASP A 284 6.99 -6.26 11.78
CA ASP A 284 7.99 -7.13 11.17
C ASP A 284 7.30 -8.43 10.73
N ALA A 285 7.34 -8.72 9.42
CA ALA A 285 6.68 -9.88 8.83
C ALA A 285 7.19 -11.23 9.41
N SER A 286 8.44 -11.27 9.87
CA SER A 286 9.02 -12.47 10.52
C SER A 286 8.51 -12.70 11.95
N SER A 287 7.73 -11.77 12.49
CA SER A 287 7.10 -11.88 13.81
C SER A 287 5.68 -11.27 13.83
N ILE A 288 4.93 -11.37 12.71
CA ILE A 288 3.57 -10.85 12.63
C ILE A 288 2.68 -11.56 13.67
N PRO A 289 1.87 -10.85 14.48
CA PRO A 289 1.16 -11.46 15.60
C PRO A 289 0.09 -12.46 15.15
N THR A 290 -0.02 -13.58 15.88
CA THR A 290 -1.18 -14.48 15.75
C THR A 290 -2.41 -13.75 16.29
N LEU A 291 -3.42 -13.58 15.43
CA LEU A 291 -4.65 -12.87 15.76
C LEU A 291 -5.73 -13.82 16.29
N GLN A 292 -6.69 -13.28 17.02
CA GLN A 292 -7.87 -13.99 17.51
C GLN A 292 -9.15 -13.49 16.84
N ILE A 293 -10.16 -14.34 16.73
CA ILE A 293 -11.52 -14.00 16.30
C ILE A 293 -12.53 -14.63 17.26
N ASP A 294 -13.69 -14.00 17.41
CA ASP A 294 -14.84 -14.63 18.04
C ASP A 294 -15.59 -15.47 17.01
N ASN A 295 -15.82 -16.74 17.31
CA ASN A 295 -16.64 -17.65 16.53
C ASN A 295 -17.75 -18.18 17.45
N ASN A 296 -18.94 -17.59 17.33
CA ASN A 296 -20.12 -17.91 18.15
C ASN A 296 -19.84 -17.90 19.67
N GLY A 297 -19.14 -16.86 20.16
CA GLY A 297 -18.79 -16.70 21.57
C GLY A 297 -17.53 -17.45 22.02
N ARG A 298 -16.85 -18.17 21.12
CA ARG A 298 -15.55 -18.82 21.38
C ARG A 298 -14.42 -18.02 20.75
N LYS A 299 -13.38 -17.72 21.52
CA LYS A 299 -12.16 -17.09 20.99
C LYS A 299 -11.27 -18.13 20.34
N GLU A 300 -11.12 -18.04 19.02
CA GLU A 300 -10.33 -18.95 18.20
C GLU A 300 -9.16 -18.20 17.54
N VAL A 301 -8.14 -18.93 17.09
CA VAL A 301 -7.02 -18.37 16.34
C VAL A 301 -7.46 -18.08 14.90
N LEU A 302 -7.19 -16.86 14.42
CA LEU A 302 -7.34 -16.54 13.01
C LEU A 302 -6.21 -17.19 12.20
N PHE A 303 -6.59 -18.15 11.37
CA PHE A 303 -5.79 -18.60 10.24
C PHE A 303 -6.27 -17.96 8.93
N TYR A 304 -5.36 -17.81 7.96
CA TYR A 304 -5.64 -17.22 6.65
C TYR A 304 -5.74 -18.32 5.60
N ASP A 305 -6.74 -18.21 4.72
CA ASP A 305 -6.93 -19.15 3.60
C ASP A 305 -5.88 -18.91 2.50
N ARG A 306 -5.36 -17.68 2.42
CA ARG A 306 -4.43 -17.21 1.40
C ARG A 306 -3.35 -16.31 1.98
N ILE A 307 -2.08 -16.59 1.66
CA ILE A 307 -0.95 -15.76 2.10
C ILE A 307 -0.04 -15.42 0.92
N LEU A 308 0.27 -14.13 0.78
CA LEU A 308 1.25 -13.62 -0.17
C LEU A 308 2.55 -13.24 0.56
N CYS A 309 3.63 -13.92 0.18
CA CYS A 309 4.99 -13.73 0.66
C CYS A 309 5.87 -13.14 -0.46
N ASP A 310 5.59 -11.90 -0.87
CA ASP A 310 6.45 -11.12 -1.78
C ASP A 310 7.63 -10.54 -0.99
N VAL A 311 8.61 -11.38 -0.67
CA VAL A 311 9.63 -11.08 0.34
C VAL A 311 10.70 -10.10 -0.14
N PRO A 312 11.34 -9.32 0.76
CA PRO A 312 12.49 -8.49 0.42
C PRO A 312 13.62 -9.31 -0.21
N CYS A 313 14.03 -8.91 -1.41
CA CYS A 313 14.96 -9.61 -2.30
C CYS A 313 16.16 -8.73 -2.67
N SER A 314 17.26 -9.34 -3.11
CA SER A 314 18.44 -8.63 -3.64
C SER A 314 18.11 -7.79 -4.88
N GLY A 315 17.05 -8.15 -5.61
CA GLY A 315 16.48 -7.38 -6.70
C GLY A 315 17.21 -7.52 -8.03
N ASP A 316 17.98 -8.59 -8.23
CA ASP A 316 18.77 -8.75 -9.45
C ASP A 316 17.96 -9.07 -10.72
N GLY A 317 16.74 -9.60 -10.57
CA GLY A 317 15.75 -9.64 -11.65
C GLY A 317 15.26 -8.25 -12.10
N THR A 318 15.54 -7.18 -11.35
CA THR A 318 15.06 -5.82 -11.62
C THR A 318 16.05 -4.91 -12.37
N MET A 319 17.20 -5.44 -12.82
CA MET A 319 18.27 -4.66 -13.51
C MET A 319 17.79 -3.78 -14.68
N ARG A 320 16.74 -4.20 -15.40
CA ARG A 320 16.09 -3.45 -16.51
C ARG A 320 15.40 -2.15 -16.07
N LYS A 321 15.18 -1.99 -14.77
CA LYS A 321 14.39 -0.92 -14.13
C LYS A 321 15.20 -0.18 -13.07
N ASN A 322 15.99 -0.91 -12.28
CA ASN A 322 16.84 -0.38 -11.22
C ASN A 322 18.31 -0.43 -11.66
N ILE A 323 18.75 0.64 -12.32
CA ILE A 323 20.09 0.71 -12.95
C ILE A 323 21.21 0.59 -11.90
N ASP A 324 20.98 1.01 -10.66
CA ASP A 324 21.92 0.86 -9.54
C ASP A 324 22.37 -0.58 -9.30
N VAL A 325 21.53 -1.56 -9.63
CA VAL A 325 21.81 -2.99 -9.41
C VAL A 325 23.05 -3.40 -10.20
N TRP A 326 23.22 -2.96 -11.45
CA TRP A 326 24.42 -3.25 -12.25
C TRP A 326 25.73 -2.94 -11.50
N LYS A 327 25.79 -1.77 -10.83
CA LYS A 327 26.98 -1.31 -10.10
C LYS A 327 27.13 -1.91 -8.71
N LYS A 328 26.03 -2.31 -8.07
CA LYS A 328 25.99 -2.72 -6.66
C LYS A 328 25.80 -4.24 -6.46
N TRP A 329 25.55 -4.99 -7.53
CA TRP A 329 25.28 -6.42 -7.45
C TRP A 329 26.51 -7.17 -6.92
N THR A 330 26.28 -7.92 -5.84
CA THR A 330 27.18 -8.90 -5.24
C THR A 330 26.34 -9.98 -4.55
N THR A 331 26.88 -11.17 -4.35
CA THR A 331 26.20 -12.24 -3.59
C THR A 331 26.07 -11.95 -2.10
N GLN A 332 26.73 -10.92 -1.55
CA GLN A 332 26.60 -10.58 -0.13
C GLN A 332 25.15 -10.24 0.25
N ASN A 333 24.39 -9.61 -0.66
CA ASN A 333 22.99 -9.22 -0.39
C ASN A 333 22.06 -10.44 -0.29
N SER A 334 22.17 -11.40 -1.21
CA SER A 334 21.33 -12.62 -1.20
C SER A 334 21.64 -13.49 0.02
N LEU A 335 22.93 -13.66 0.37
CA LEU A 335 23.35 -14.38 1.58
C LEU A 335 22.79 -13.75 2.87
N GLN A 336 22.77 -12.41 2.96
CA GLN A 336 22.22 -11.70 4.11
C GLN A 336 20.69 -11.81 4.21
N LEU A 337 19.99 -11.81 3.07
CA LEU A 337 18.52 -11.84 3.01
C LEU A 337 17.92 -13.23 3.21
N HIS A 338 18.57 -14.31 2.76
CA HIS A 338 18.10 -15.70 2.90
C HIS A 338 17.56 -16.01 4.30
N GLY A 339 18.32 -15.65 5.35
CA GLY A 339 17.90 -15.91 6.73
C GLY A 339 16.66 -15.13 7.17
N LEU A 340 16.38 -13.96 6.58
CA LEU A 340 15.15 -13.18 6.79
C LEU A 340 14.00 -13.77 5.97
N GLN A 341 14.22 -14.06 4.69
CA GLN A 341 13.25 -14.65 3.77
C GLN A 341 12.69 -15.96 4.32
N LEU A 342 13.56 -16.85 4.81
CA LEU A 342 13.16 -18.10 5.45
C LEU A 342 12.30 -17.86 6.70
N ARG A 343 12.64 -16.90 7.57
CA ARG A 343 11.78 -16.58 8.74
C ARG A 343 10.42 -16.01 8.35
N ILE A 344 10.36 -15.16 7.30
CA ILE A 344 9.08 -14.63 6.80
C ILE A 344 8.23 -15.77 6.22
N ALA A 345 8.82 -16.67 5.44
CA ALA A 345 8.10 -17.81 4.85
C ALA A 345 7.65 -18.83 5.91
N THR A 346 8.50 -19.14 6.90
CA THR A 346 8.13 -19.93 8.08
C THR A 346 6.98 -19.29 8.83
N ARG A 347 7.04 -17.99 9.12
CA ARG A 347 5.95 -17.28 9.80
C ARG A 347 4.67 -17.24 8.96
N GLY A 348 4.78 -17.19 7.63
CA GLY A 348 3.66 -17.32 6.71
C GLY A 348 2.91 -18.65 6.90
N VAL A 349 3.59 -19.79 6.78
CA VAL A 349 2.93 -21.12 6.91
C VAL A 349 2.39 -21.42 8.32
N GLU A 350 2.93 -20.76 9.35
CA GLU A 350 2.36 -20.78 10.69
C GLU A 350 1.00 -20.09 10.77
N GLN A 351 0.77 -19.02 10.00
CA GLN A 351 -0.50 -18.29 9.93
C GLN A 351 -1.48 -18.89 8.89
N LEU A 352 -1.01 -19.77 8.01
CA LEU A 352 -1.82 -20.38 6.96
C LEU A 352 -2.77 -21.44 7.54
N ALA A 353 -4.02 -21.45 7.07
CA ALA A 353 -4.98 -22.51 7.36
C ALA A 353 -4.56 -23.85 6.74
N GLU A 354 -5.06 -24.96 7.27
CA GLU A 354 -4.99 -26.26 6.57
C GLU A 354 -5.85 -26.21 5.30
N GLY A 355 -5.34 -26.79 4.21
CA GLY A 355 -5.88 -26.57 2.86
C GLY A 355 -5.58 -25.18 2.27
N GLY A 356 -5.02 -24.25 3.05
CA GLY A 356 -4.67 -22.91 2.61
C GLY A 356 -3.52 -22.89 1.58
N ARG A 357 -3.52 -21.86 0.74
CA ARG A 357 -2.48 -21.63 -0.29
C ARG A 357 -1.62 -20.42 0.05
N MET A 358 -0.30 -20.61 0.09
CA MET A 358 0.68 -19.52 0.19
C MET A 358 1.44 -19.38 -1.13
N VAL A 359 1.61 -18.15 -1.61
CA VAL A 359 2.52 -17.85 -2.73
C VAL A 359 3.75 -17.14 -2.20
N TYR A 360 4.91 -17.77 -2.32
CA TYR A 360 6.21 -17.16 -2.12
C TYR A 360 6.70 -16.58 -3.44
N SER A 361 7.16 -15.33 -3.45
CA SER A 361 7.72 -14.72 -4.65
C SER A 361 8.90 -13.81 -4.36
N THR A 362 9.84 -13.75 -5.31
CA THR A 362 10.98 -12.82 -5.25
C THR A 362 11.21 -12.13 -6.59
N CYS A 363 11.81 -10.95 -6.49
CA CYS A 363 12.38 -10.17 -7.57
C CYS A 363 13.85 -10.57 -7.90
N SER A 364 14.24 -11.80 -7.56
CA SER A 364 15.61 -12.31 -7.65
C SER A 364 15.67 -13.58 -8.51
N LEU A 365 16.76 -13.75 -9.24
CA LEU A 365 17.08 -15.00 -9.94
C LEU A 365 17.94 -15.94 -9.08
N ASN A 366 18.40 -15.49 -7.91
CA ASN A 366 19.39 -16.18 -7.10
C ASN A 366 18.78 -17.41 -6.38
N PRO A 367 19.31 -18.64 -6.57
CA PRO A 367 18.76 -19.85 -5.96
C PRO A 367 18.84 -19.84 -4.43
N VAL A 368 19.77 -19.09 -3.83
CA VAL A 368 19.88 -18.94 -2.37
C VAL A 368 18.69 -18.17 -1.78
N GLU A 369 18.06 -17.28 -2.55
CA GLU A 369 16.83 -16.56 -2.15
C GLU A 369 15.55 -17.30 -2.57
N ASN A 370 15.69 -18.30 -3.45
CA ASN A 370 14.59 -18.95 -4.13
C ASN A 370 14.46 -20.41 -3.66
N GLU A 371 14.96 -21.39 -4.43
CA GLU A 371 14.82 -22.81 -4.11
C GLU A 371 15.45 -23.21 -2.78
N ALA A 372 16.53 -22.56 -2.34
CA ALA A 372 17.11 -22.85 -1.02
C ALA A 372 16.16 -22.48 0.14
N VAL A 373 15.36 -21.42 -0.02
CA VAL A 373 14.33 -21.04 0.97
C VAL A 373 13.16 -22.02 0.93
N ILE A 374 12.72 -22.43 -0.27
CA ILE A 374 11.63 -23.39 -0.46
C ILE A 374 11.99 -24.78 0.05
N ALA A 375 13.15 -25.33 -0.36
CA ALA A 375 13.65 -26.62 0.11
C ALA A 375 13.82 -26.65 1.64
N SER A 376 14.40 -25.59 2.22
CA SER A 376 14.54 -25.46 3.68
C SER A 376 13.20 -25.36 4.43
N LEU A 377 12.13 -24.94 3.76
CA LEU A 377 10.79 -24.86 4.36
C LEU A 377 10.05 -26.20 4.22
N LEU A 378 10.15 -26.84 3.05
CA LEU A 378 9.61 -28.18 2.79
C LEU A 378 10.26 -29.24 3.67
N GLU A 379 11.59 -29.24 3.82
CA GLU A 379 12.31 -30.20 4.67
C GLU A 379 11.81 -30.17 6.11
N LYS A 380 11.71 -28.97 6.69
CA LYS A 380 11.20 -28.77 8.06
C LYS A 380 9.73 -29.14 8.22
N SER A 381 8.95 -29.12 7.13
CA SER A 381 7.52 -29.38 7.19
C SER A 381 7.18 -30.85 7.41
N GLU A 382 8.13 -31.77 7.19
CA GLU A 382 7.94 -33.22 7.33
C GLU A 382 6.70 -33.74 6.56
N GLY A 383 6.41 -33.14 5.40
CA GLY A 383 5.25 -33.47 4.56
C GLY A 383 3.98 -32.68 4.86
N ALA A 384 3.96 -31.80 5.87
CA ALA A 384 2.83 -30.91 6.15
C ALA A 384 2.64 -29.79 5.11
N LEU A 385 3.63 -29.58 4.23
CA LEU A 385 3.64 -28.57 3.18
C LEU A 385 4.11 -29.19 1.85
N GLU A 386 3.41 -28.91 0.75
CA GLU A 386 3.79 -29.34 -0.61
C GLU A 386 3.87 -28.16 -1.57
N LEU A 387 4.59 -28.32 -2.69
CA LEU A 387 4.48 -27.42 -3.85
C LEU A 387 3.28 -27.84 -4.72
N ALA A 388 2.37 -26.89 -4.98
CA ALA A 388 1.32 -27.07 -5.97
C ALA A 388 1.89 -27.04 -7.39
N ASP A 389 1.41 -27.93 -8.26
CA ASP A 389 1.54 -27.73 -9.70
C ASP A 389 0.54 -26.67 -10.14
N VAL A 390 1.05 -25.59 -10.73
CA VAL A 390 0.27 -24.47 -11.26
C VAL A 390 0.60 -24.18 -12.74
N SER A 391 1.25 -25.13 -13.42
CA SER A 391 1.67 -25.03 -14.81
C SER A 391 0.54 -24.69 -15.79
N SER A 392 -0.69 -25.11 -15.47
CA SER A 392 -1.92 -24.86 -16.24
C SER A 392 -2.70 -23.61 -15.83
N GLU A 393 -2.38 -22.96 -14.71
CA GLU A 393 -3.18 -21.83 -14.18
C GLU A 393 -2.99 -20.52 -14.97
N LEU A 394 -1.86 -20.36 -15.67
CA LEU A 394 -1.54 -19.17 -16.48
C LEU A 394 -1.14 -19.55 -17.92
N PRO A 395 -2.11 -19.96 -18.77
CA PRO A 395 -1.84 -20.39 -20.13
C PRO A 395 -1.18 -19.29 -20.95
N GLY A 396 -0.08 -19.63 -21.64
CA GLY A 396 0.71 -18.68 -22.44
C GLY A 396 1.76 -17.88 -21.65
N LEU A 397 1.91 -18.10 -20.34
CA LEU A 397 3.05 -17.60 -19.59
C LEU A 397 4.29 -18.41 -19.99
N LYS A 398 5.39 -17.74 -20.34
CA LYS A 398 6.68 -18.43 -20.51
C LYS A 398 7.46 -18.42 -19.20
N TRP A 399 7.94 -19.59 -18.80
CA TRP A 399 8.69 -19.82 -17.58
C TRP A 399 9.63 -21.02 -17.72
N MET A 400 10.59 -21.10 -16.81
CA MET A 400 11.50 -22.23 -16.61
C MET A 400 11.21 -22.89 -15.25
N PRO A 401 11.34 -24.21 -15.11
CA PRO A 401 11.18 -24.89 -13.82
C PRO A 401 12.25 -24.45 -12.81
N GLY A 402 11.96 -24.67 -11.53
CA GLY A 402 12.94 -24.53 -10.45
C GLY A 402 14.09 -25.54 -10.58
N ILE A 403 15.23 -25.20 -10.01
CA ILE A 403 16.43 -26.05 -10.04
C ILE A 403 16.63 -26.82 -8.73
N THR A 404 17.11 -28.05 -8.84
CA THR A 404 17.39 -28.94 -7.68
C THR A 404 18.84 -28.88 -7.20
N GLN A 405 19.75 -28.29 -7.98
CA GLN A 405 21.19 -28.25 -7.71
C GLN A 405 21.75 -26.84 -7.97
N TRP A 406 22.57 -26.34 -7.05
CA TRP A 406 23.25 -25.03 -7.17
C TRP A 406 24.47 -24.98 -6.24
N LYS A 407 25.36 -24.01 -6.48
CA LYS A 407 26.55 -23.74 -5.65
C LYS A 407 26.40 -22.38 -4.95
N VAL A 408 27.09 -22.21 -3.82
CA VAL A 408 27.08 -20.95 -3.04
C VAL A 408 28.38 -20.19 -3.30
N MET A 409 28.30 -18.91 -3.71
CA MET A 409 29.48 -18.07 -3.96
C MET A 409 29.56 -16.89 -2.98
N LEU A 410 30.74 -16.65 -2.42
CA LEU A 410 31.05 -15.44 -1.65
C LEU A 410 31.36 -14.26 -2.58
N LYS A 411 31.35 -13.04 -2.00
CA LYS A 411 31.60 -11.79 -2.74
C LYS A 411 33.01 -11.65 -3.34
N ASP A 412 33.95 -12.45 -2.84
CA ASP A 412 35.34 -12.57 -3.32
C ASP A 412 35.45 -13.57 -4.49
N GLY A 413 34.35 -14.19 -4.91
CA GLY A 413 34.30 -15.14 -6.03
C GLY A 413 34.67 -16.57 -5.65
N GLN A 414 34.84 -16.87 -4.36
CA GLN A 414 35.05 -18.24 -3.88
C GLN A 414 33.72 -19.02 -3.88
N TRP A 415 33.76 -20.23 -4.44
CA TRP A 415 32.61 -21.15 -4.52
C TRP A 415 32.69 -22.26 -3.47
N PHE A 416 31.52 -22.72 -3.03
CA PHE A 416 31.32 -23.87 -2.17
C PHE A 416 30.20 -24.75 -2.73
N GLU A 417 30.42 -26.07 -2.72
CA GLU A 417 29.44 -27.05 -3.19
C GLU A 417 28.65 -27.66 -2.03
N ALA A 418 29.24 -27.76 -0.82
CA ALA A 418 28.53 -28.16 0.38
C ALA A 418 28.95 -27.37 1.63
N TRP A 419 28.08 -27.40 2.64
CA TRP A 419 28.33 -26.78 3.96
C TRP A 419 29.66 -27.22 4.60
N LYS A 420 30.02 -28.49 4.48
CA LYS A 420 31.27 -29.06 5.03
C LYS A 420 32.54 -28.39 4.49
N ASP A 421 32.47 -27.75 3.33
CA ASP A 421 33.60 -27.12 2.65
C ASP A 421 33.75 -25.64 3.07
N VAL A 422 32.82 -25.11 3.88
CA VAL A 422 32.79 -23.71 4.35
C VAL A 422 33.69 -23.52 5.58
N PRO A 423 34.76 -22.70 5.49
CA PRO A 423 35.66 -22.44 6.61
C PRO A 423 34.93 -21.79 7.80
N SER A 424 35.32 -22.14 9.02
CA SER A 424 34.64 -21.75 10.27
C SER A 424 34.45 -20.23 10.42
N ASN A 425 35.37 -19.42 9.88
CA ASN A 425 35.27 -17.94 9.90
C ASN A 425 34.20 -17.37 8.93
N ARG A 426 33.65 -18.16 8.00
CA ARG A 426 32.57 -17.78 7.07
C ARG A 426 31.21 -18.38 7.43
N GLN A 427 31.14 -19.29 8.41
CA GLN A 427 29.90 -19.95 8.87
C GLN A 427 28.87 -19.02 9.54
N THR A 428 29.23 -17.75 9.78
CA THR A 428 28.29 -16.69 10.19
C THR A 428 27.55 -16.04 9.01
N GLN A 429 28.13 -16.12 7.80
CA GLN A 429 27.60 -15.51 6.57
C GLN A 429 26.89 -16.55 5.70
N ILE A 430 27.49 -17.73 5.53
CA ILE A 430 26.87 -18.88 4.87
C ILE A 430 26.14 -19.72 5.93
N ARG A 431 25.06 -20.40 5.56
CA ARG A 431 24.28 -21.31 6.42
C ARG A 431 24.06 -22.66 5.73
N PRO A 432 23.85 -23.78 6.45
CA PRO A 432 23.52 -25.07 5.85
C PRO A 432 22.30 -24.99 4.90
N THR A 433 21.28 -24.22 5.29
CA THR A 433 20.03 -23.98 4.54
C THR A 433 20.20 -23.28 3.19
N MET A 434 21.41 -22.83 2.84
CA MET A 434 21.70 -22.20 1.55
C MET A 434 22.13 -23.19 0.46
N PHE A 435 22.39 -24.45 0.81
CA PHE A 435 22.83 -25.50 -0.11
C PHE A 435 21.67 -26.41 -0.52
N PRO A 436 21.80 -27.13 -1.65
CA PRO A 436 20.89 -28.23 -1.99
C PRO A 436 20.88 -29.31 -0.92
N ILE A 437 19.72 -29.95 -0.75
CA ILE A 437 19.57 -31.16 0.06
C ILE A 437 20.21 -32.32 -0.72
N LYS A 438 20.92 -33.21 -0.02
CA LYS A 438 21.71 -34.29 -0.64
C LYS A 438 20.98 -35.63 -0.75
N ASP A 439 19.87 -35.75 -0.05
CA ASP A 439 19.02 -36.93 -0.03
C ASP A 439 18.14 -36.92 -1.30
N GLU A 440 18.43 -37.82 -2.23
CA GLU A 440 17.74 -37.87 -3.53
C GLU A 440 16.24 -38.17 -3.40
N GLU A 441 15.83 -38.99 -2.43
CA GLU A 441 14.43 -39.33 -2.23
C GLU A 441 13.67 -38.13 -1.66
N LYS A 442 14.26 -37.40 -0.69
CA LYS A 442 13.70 -36.13 -0.24
C LYS A 442 13.62 -35.09 -1.36
N LEU A 443 14.66 -34.97 -2.20
CA LEU A 443 14.65 -34.05 -3.35
C LEU A 443 13.52 -34.36 -4.33
N LYS A 444 13.30 -35.64 -4.67
CA LYS A 444 12.21 -36.09 -5.57
C LYS A 444 10.84 -35.72 -4.98
N VAL A 445 10.63 -35.96 -3.68
CA VAL A 445 9.38 -35.65 -2.97
C VAL A 445 9.12 -34.15 -2.82
N MET A 446 10.14 -33.29 -2.89
CA MET A 446 9.96 -31.83 -2.82
C MET A 446 9.38 -31.22 -4.09
N ASN A 447 9.50 -31.88 -5.25
CA ASN A 447 9.02 -31.39 -6.53
C ASN A 447 9.44 -29.93 -6.86
N LEU A 448 10.72 -29.58 -6.63
CA LEU A 448 11.23 -28.21 -6.82
C LEU A 448 11.05 -27.68 -8.25
N GLU A 449 10.94 -28.56 -9.24
CA GLU A 449 10.62 -28.23 -10.63
C GLU A 449 9.27 -27.51 -10.80
N ARG A 450 8.34 -27.64 -9.82
CA ARG A 450 7.07 -26.88 -9.78
C ARG A 450 7.25 -25.41 -9.44
N CYS A 451 8.44 -24.97 -9.01
CA CYS A 451 8.74 -23.55 -8.89
C CYS A 451 8.83 -22.91 -10.27
N ILE A 452 8.40 -21.65 -10.39
CA ILE A 452 8.36 -20.88 -11.63
C ILE A 452 9.48 -19.85 -11.62
N ARG A 453 10.43 -19.97 -12.56
CA ARG A 453 11.42 -18.95 -12.90
C ARG A 453 11.01 -18.22 -14.16
N ILE A 454 11.03 -16.89 -14.12
CA ILE A 454 10.73 -16.06 -15.29
C ILE A 454 12.02 -15.37 -15.70
N LEU A 455 12.50 -15.67 -16.91
CA LEU A 455 13.70 -15.07 -17.48
C LEU A 455 13.32 -13.88 -18.40
N PRO A 456 14.03 -12.73 -18.33
CA PRO A 456 13.67 -11.51 -19.05
C PRO A 456 13.47 -11.66 -20.57
N HIS A 457 14.32 -12.45 -21.21
CA HIS A 457 14.40 -12.56 -22.68
C HIS A 457 13.29 -13.44 -23.29
N HIS A 458 12.69 -14.35 -22.53
CA HIS A 458 11.66 -15.25 -23.06
C HIS A 458 10.40 -14.52 -23.52
N GLN A 459 10.00 -13.46 -22.79
CA GLN A 459 8.75 -12.72 -23.01
C GLN A 459 8.86 -11.21 -22.73
N ASN A 460 10.06 -10.65 -22.81
CA ASN A 460 10.35 -9.21 -22.63
C ASN A 460 9.84 -8.64 -21.28
N THR A 461 10.16 -9.31 -20.18
CA THR A 461 9.78 -8.89 -18.82
C THR A 461 10.98 -8.62 -17.91
N GLY A 462 10.73 -8.32 -16.62
CA GLY A 462 11.75 -8.46 -15.58
C GLY A 462 12.04 -9.94 -15.26
N GLY A 463 13.08 -10.17 -14.47
CA GLY A 463 13.38 -11.49 -13.89
C GLY A 463 12.59 -11.69 -12.60
N PHE A 464 12.08 -12.90 -12.36
CA PHE A 464 11.19 -13.16 -11.23
C PHE A 464 11.17 -14.65 -10.83
N PHE A 465 10.81 -14.93 -9.57
CA PHE A 465 10.62 -16.28 -9.05
C PHE A 465 9.29 -16.39 -8.29
N VAL A 466 8.58 -17.50 -8.47
CA VAL A 466 7.35 -17.82 -7.73
C VAL A 466 7.32 -19.30 -7.34
N ALA A 467 6.87 -19.58 -6.12
CA ALA A 467 6.57 -20.91 -5.63
C ALA A 467 5.21 -20.91 -4.93
N VAL A 468 4.35 -21.87 -5.26
CA VAL A 468 2.99 -21.98 -4.72
C VAL A 468 2.94 -23.18 -3.78
N LEU A 469 2.61 -22.94 -2.52
CA LEU A 469 2.68 -23.92 -1.44
C LEU A 469 1.28 -24.18 -0.87
N ILE A 470 0.96 -25.45 -0.60
CA ILE A 470 -0.29 -25.88 0.05
C ILE A 470 0.05 -26.54 1.38
N LYS A 471 -0.61 -26.12 2.45
CA LYS A 471 -0.49 -26.75 3.77
C LYS A 471 -1.51 -27.86 3.92
N LYS A 472 -1.07 -29.08 4.20
CA LYS A 472 -1.90 -30.28 4.31
C LYS A 472 -2.33 -30.60 5.74
N SER A 473 -1.55 -30.19 6.72
CA SER A 473 -1.73 -30.52 8.13
C SER A 473 -1.05 -29.46 9.02
N PRO A 474 -1.18 -29.51 10.35
CA PRO A 474 -0.44 -28.63 11.25
C PRO A 474 1.07 -28.75 11.04
N MET A 475 1.79 -27.63 11.05
CA MET A 475 3.25 -27.66 10.95
C MET A 475 3.84 -28.43 12.14
N PRO A 476 4.87 -29.29 11.97
CA PRO A 476 5.38 -30.12 13.06
C PRO A 476 5.78 -29.33 14.31
N TRP A 477 6.37 -28.14 14.11
CA TRP A 477 6.82 -27.23 15.16
C TRP A 477 5.71 -26.38 15.81
N ASN A 478 4.46 -26.51 15.34
CA ASN A 478 3.28 -25.87 15.96
C ASN A 478 2.54 -26.79 16.94
N LYS A 479 2.95 -28.06 17.08
CA LYS A 479 2.33 -28.96 18.07
C LYS A 479 2.57 -28.38 19.48
N PRO A 480 1.54 -28.24 20.33
CA PRO A 480 1.79 -28.03 21.75
C PRO A 480 2.61 -29.22 22.26
N ALA A 481 3.52 -28.96 23.21
CA ALA A 481 4.17 -30.05 23.93
C ALA A 481 3.08 -30.95 24.52
N ALA A 482 3.25 -32.27 24.39
CA ALA A 482 2.21 -33.23 24.75
C ALA A 482 1.83 -33.09 26.23
N GLU A 483 0.56 -33.34 26.53
CA GLU A 483 0.07 -33.47 27.90
C GLU A 483 0.62 -34.77 28.52
N ASP A 484 1.86 -34.72 29.02
CA ASP A 484 2.29 -35.66 30.05
C ASP A 484 1.57 -35.32 31.37
N GLY A 485 1.10 -36.36 32.04
CA GLY A 485 -0.03 -36.27 32.97
C GLY A 485 0.17 -35.43 34.23
N SER A 486 -0.98 -35.04 34.81
CA SER A 486 -1.18 -34.45 36.14
C SER A 486 -0.55 -33.08 36.42
N VAL A 487 -1.36 -32.04 36.25
CA VAL A 487 -1.31 -30.84 37.11
C VAL A 487 -2.73 -30.57 37.61
N GLU A 488 -2.96 -30.70 38.92
CA GLU A 488 -4.24 -30.35 39.54
C GLU A 488 -4.49 -28.85 39.43
N ILE A 489 -5.73 -28.46 39.13
CA ILE A 489 -6.14 -27.06 39.05
C ILE A 489 -6.32 -26.51 40.47
N ILE A 490 -5.23 -26.05 41.08
CA ILE A 490 -5.30 -25.21 42.26
C ILE A 490 -5.82 -23.83 41.83
N LYS A 491 -7.05 -23.51 42.25
CA LYS A 491 -7.57 -22.14 42.20
C LYS A 491 -6.98 -21.37 43.38
N GLU A 492 -6.35 -20.23 43.11
CA GLU A 492 -6.05 -19.25 44.17
C GLU A 492 -6.79 -17.91 43.95
N PRO A 493 -7.09 -17.16 45.03
CA PRO A 493 -7.93 -15.97 45.00
C PRO A 493 -7.10 -14.69 44.76
N PRO A 494 -7.73 -13.51 44.64
CA PRO A 494 -7.03 -12.27 44.34
C PRO A 494 -6.36 -11.61 45.57
N ASP A 495 -5.28 -10.89 45.27
CA ASP A 495 -4.66 -9.76 45.99
C ASP A 495 -4.08 -9.99 47.41
N ALA A 496 -2.74 -10.04 47.47
CA ALA A 496 -1.93 -9.57 48.61
C ALA A 496 -0.55 -9.08 48.11
N GLU A 497 0.05 -8.12 48.81
CA GLU A 497 1.32 -7.46 48.45
C GLU A 497 2.57 -8.16 49.04
N ASP A 498 3.74 -7.65 48.62
CA ASP A 498 5.07 -7.75 49.25
C ASP A 498 6.03 -8.94 48.97
N GLU A 499 7.26 -8.71 49.42
CA GLU A 499 8.52 -9.17 48.84
C GLU A 499 8.93 -10.60 49.23
N ASP A 500 9.13 -11.49 48.24
CA ASP A 500 10.38 -12.27 48.17
C ASP A 500 10.57 -12.97 46.81
N THR A 501 11.58 -12.57 46.02
CA THR A 501 11.97 -13.27 44.78
C THR A 501 13.41 -12.96 44.39
N LYS A 502 14.39 -13.49 45.15
CA LYS A 502 15.81 -13.43 44.77
C LYS A 502 16.61 -14.73 44.80
N GLU A 503 16.15 -15.80 45.44
CA GLU A 503 16.97 -17.04 45.54
C GLU A 503 16.61 -18.13 44.52
N THR A 504 15.37 -18.20 44.03
CA THR A 504 14.94 -19.29 43.13
C THR A 504 15.51 -19.22 41.69
N GLN A 505 16.14 -18.10 41.30
CA GLN A 505 16.78 -17.98 39.98
C GLN A 505 18.21 -18.55 39.91
N HIS A 506 18.82 -18.94 41.03
CA HIS A 506 20.23 -19.34 41.05
C HIS A 506 20.47 -20.85 40.82
N LEU A 507 19.45 -21.70 40.98
CA LEU A 507 19.57 -23.16 40.86
C LEU A 507 19.26 -23.69 39.45
N LEU A 508 18.34 -23.06 38.71
CA LEU A 508 17.97 -23.48 37.34
C LEU A 508 19.03 -23.16 36.26
N ASN A 509 20.06 -22.37 36.58
CA ASN A 509 21.12 -22.04 35.62
C ASN A 509 22.24 -23.10 35.58
N ALA A 510 22.41 -23.91 36.64
CA ALA A 510 23.54 -24.83 36.77
C ALA A 510 23.48 -26.05 35.82
N GLU A 511 22.29 -26.57 35.53
CA GLU A 511 22.13 -27.74 34.65
C GLU A 511 22.27 -27.40 33.15
N SER A 512 22.29 -26.10 32.79
CA SER A 512 22.41 -25.64 31.41
C SER A 512 23.84 -25.57 30.87
N GLU A 513 24.86 -25.82 31.70
CA GLU A 513 26.27 -25.61 31.33
C GLU A 513 27.01 -26.88 30.84
N GLN A 514 26.48 -28.09 31.05
CA GLN A 514 27.17 -29.34 30.68
C GLN A 514 26.94 -29.83 29.24
N SER A 515 26.04 -29.21 28.46
CA SER A 515 25.77 -29.58 27.06
C SER A 515 26.54 -28.74 26.01
N LYS A 516 27.42 -27.81 26.43
CA LYS A 516 28.26 -27.01 25.53
C LYS A 516 29.54 -27.74 25.07
N LYS A 517 29.37 -28.93 24.49
CA LYS A 517 30.41 -29.62 23.69
C LYS A 517 29.83 -30.21 22.41
N ASP A 518 29.33 -29.33 21.54
CA ASP A 518 29.41 -29.51 20.09
C ASP A 518 29.26 -28.18 19.35
N GLY A 519 30.07 -27.96 18.32
CA GLY A 519 30.28 -26.67 17.67
C GLY A 519 29.19 -26.23 16.69
N VAL A 520 27.91 -26.45 17.01
CA VAL A 520 26.78 -26.13 16.12
C VAL A 520 26.12 -24.82 16.54
N CYS A 521 26.13 -23.80 15.66
CA CYS A 521 25.30 -22.62 15.85
C CYS A 521 23.82 -22.98 15.73
N GLY A 522 23.14 -23.12 16.87
CA GLY A 522 21.69 -23.24 16.94
C GLY A 522 20.96 -22.05 16.28
N PRO A 523 19.66 -22.20 15.96
CA PRO A 523 18.87 -21.13 15.37
C PRO A 523 18.85 -19.89 16.30
N PRO A 524 18.87 -18.66 15.74
CA PRO A 524 18.82 -17.46 16.56
C PRO A 524 17.51 -17.42 17.37
N PRO A 525 17.54 -17.02 18.65
CA PRO A 525 16.37 -17.06 19.52
C PRO A 525 15.23 -16.20 18.97
N CYS A 526 14.00 -16.72 19.08
CA CYS A 526 12.79 -15.99 18.71
C CYS A 526 12.74 -14.66 19.46
N LYS A 527 12.81 -13.54 18.73
CA LYS A 527 12.75 -12.20 19.31
C LYS A 527 11.37 -11.96 19.92
N LYS A 528 11.28 -11.91 21.25
CA LYS A 528 10.07 -11.41 21.94
C LYS A 528 9.82 -9.95 21.52
N MET A 529 8.59 -9.67 21.09
CA MET A 529 8.19 -8.36 20.59
C MET A 529 8.18 -7.33 21.72
N LYS A 530 8.67 -6.11 21.46
CA LYS A 530 8.48 -4.95 22.34
C LYS A 530 7.31 -4.12 21.81
N LEU A 531 6.17 -4.14 22.47
CA LEU A 531 5.09 -3.17 22.22
C LEU A 531 5.57 -1.80 22.70
N PHE A 532 5.80 -0.88 21.76
CA PHE A 532 5.94 0.54 22.05
C PHE A 532 4.63 1.26 21.73
N GLY A 533 4.22 2.19 22.60
CA GLY A 533 2.92 2.86 22.54
C GLY A 533 2.58 3.45 21.17
N PHE A 534 1.32 3.26 20.78
CA PHE A 534 0.80 3.66 19.47
C PHE A 534 0.73 5.19 19.33
N LYS A 535 1.04 5.71 18.14
CA LYS A 535 0.97 7.14 17.80
C LYS A 535 -0.25 7.54 16.96
N GLU A 536 -1.08 6.57 16.59
CA GLU A 536 -2.31 6.82 15.83
C GLU A 536 -3.52 6.71 16.75
N ASP A 537 -4.53 7.55 16.50
CA ASP A 537 -5.79 7.50 17.24
C ASP A 537 -6.50 6.16 17.02
N PRO A 538 -7.12 5.57 18.05
CA PRO A 538 -7.75 4.26 17.95
C PRO A 538 -8.96 4.28 17.00
N PHE A 539 -9.15 3.18 16.27
CA PHE A 539 -10.39 2.91 15.56
C PHE A 539 -11.44 2.46 16.58
N VAL A 540 -12.54 3.20 16.68
CA VAL A 540 -13.58 2.98 17.68
C VAL A 540 -14.93 2.80 17.01
N PHE A 541 -15.54 1.65 17.23
CA PHE A 541 -16.87 1.32 16.73
C PHE A 541 -17.95 2.15 17.43
N LEU A 542 -19.07 2.39 16.73
CA LEU A 542 -20.25 2.97 17.37
C LEU A 542 -20.95 1.92 18.24
N SER A 543 -21.53 2.37 19.35
CA SER A 543 -22.44 1.57 20.17
C SER A 543 -23.81 1.43 19.50
N GLU A 544 -24.60 0.43 19.91
CA GLU A 544 -25.96 0.22 19.36
C GLU A 544 -26.87 1.44 19.53
N ASP A 545 -26.71 2.14 20.65
CA ASP A 545 -27.46 3.35 21.05
C ASP A 545 -26.68 4.65 20.81
N ASP A 546 -25.67 4.68 19.91
CA ASP A 546 -24.93 5.91 19.63
C ASP A 546 -25.88 7.00 19.08
N PRO A 547 -26.02 8.16 19.76
CA PRO A 547 -27.04 9.17 19.41
C PRO A 547 -26.81 9.84 18.04
N LEU A 548 -25.66 9.59 17.40
CA LEU A 548 -25.39 10.06 16.04
C LEU A 548 -26.10 9.24 14.96
N PHE A 549 -26.51 8.00 15.24
CA PHE A 549 -27.06 7.10 14.21
C PHE A 549 -28.55 7.32 13.91
N PRO A 550 -29.48 7.47 14.88
CA PRO A 550 -30.91 7.62 14.59
C PRO A 550 -31.27 8.79 13.62
N PRO A 551 -30.59 9.96 13.66
CA PRO A 551 -30.80 11.00 12.65
C PRO A 551 -30.35 10.60 11.24
N ILE A 552 -29.32 9.75 11.10
CA ILE A 552 -28.84 9.24 9.81
C ILE A 552 -29.85 8.22 9.26
N GLU A 553 -30.21 7.24 10.09
CA GLU A 553 -31.19 6.19 9.80
C GLU A 553 -32.51 6.78 9.30
N LYS A 554 -33.08 7.73 10.05
CA LYS A 554 -34.32 8.43 9.68
C LYS A 554 -34.19 9.27 8.40
N PHE A 555 -33.05 9.93 8.19
CA PHE A 555 -32.88 10.86 7.06
C PHE A 555 -32.70 10.14 5.71
N TYR A 556 -32.00 8.99 5.69
CA TYR A 556 -31.82 8.18 4.49
C TYR A 556 -32.84 7.04 4.35
N ALA A 557 -33.72 6.86 5.35
CA ALA A 557 -34.58 5.68 5.53
C ALA A 557 -33.77 4.39 5.33
N LEU A 558 -32.76 4.21 6.17
CA LEU A 558 -31.89 3.04 6.07
C LEU A 558 -32.68 1.75 6.31
N ASP A 559 -32.39 0.72 5.51
CA ASP A 559 -32.97 -0.60 5.68
C ASP A 559 -32.56 -1.21 7.04
N PRO A 560 -33.46 -1.89 7.78
CA PRO A 560 -33.14 -2.51 9.07
C PRO A 560 -32.01 -3.57 9.02
N SER A 561 -31.71 -4.14 7.85
CA SER A 561 -30.56 -5.04 7.65
C SER A 561 -29.20 -4.34 7.62
N PHE A 562 -29.17 -3.00 7.62
CA PHE A 562 -27.95 -2.21 7.57
C PHE A 562 -27.02 -2.54 8.77
N PRO A 563 -25.74 -2.89 8.53
CA PRO A 563 -24.84 -3.35 9.59
C PRO A 563 -24.27 -2.19 10.42
N LYS A 564 -25.12 -1.50 11.22
CA LYS A 564 -24.74 -0.31 12.01
C LYS A 564 -23.50 -0.51 12.90
N MET A 565 -23.31 -1.72 13.41
CA MET A 565 -22.18 -2.09 14.27
C MET A 565 -20.82 -2.11 13.56
N ASN A 566 -20.80 -2.16 12.22
CA ASN A 566 -19.59 -2.10 11.41
C ASN A 566 -19.09 -0.66 11.18
N LEU A 567 -19.81 0.35 11.68
CA LEU A 567 -19.40 1.73 11.61
C LEU A 567 -18.38 2.08 12.70
N LEU A 568 -17.36 2.84 12.32
CA LEU A 568 -16.28 3.26 13.20
C LEU A 568 -15.81 4.70 12.94
N THR A 569 -15.18 5.28 13.95
CA THR A 569 -14.53 6.60 13.94
C THR A 569 -13.04 6.48 14.27
N ARG A 570 -12.26 7.52 13.94
CA ARG A 570 -10.84 7.67 14.33
C ARG A 570 -10.67 8.55 15.59
N THR A 571 -11.72 8.84 16.34
CA THR A 571 -11.64 9.67 17.55
C THR A 571 -12.61 9.20 18.62
N GLN A 572 -12.11 9.01 19.85
CA GLN A 572 -12.91 8.81 21.05
C GLN A 572 -13.55 10.12 21.51
N GLU A 573 -12.74 11.18 21.60
CA GLU A 573 -13.15 12.48 22.13
C GLU A 573 -13.43 13.51 21.04
N GLY A 574 -14.34 14.44 21.32
CA GLY A 574 -14.71 15.54 20.43
C GLY A 574 -15.71 15.18 19.33
N LYS A 575 -15.94 16.11 18.39
CA LYS A 575 -16.93 15.91 17.32
C LYS A 575 -16.42 14.87 16.31
N LYS A 576 -17.02 13.67 16.29
CA LYS A 576 -16.81 12.65 15.24
C LYS A 576 -17.05 13.29 13.86
N ARG A 577 -16.00 13.44 13.05
CA ARG A 577 -16.03 14.19 11.77
C ARG A 577 -16.35 13.33 10.55
N GLN A 578 -15.99 12.05 10.60
CA GLN A 578 -16.07 11.10 9.49
C GLN A 578 -16.50 9.76 10.07
N LEU A 579 -17.41 9.06 9.39
CA LEU A 579 -17.76 7.68 9.72
C LEU A 579 -17.17 6.77 8.64
N TYR A 580 -16.52 5.71 9.09
CA TYR A 580 -15.95 4.67 8.23
C TYR A 580 -16.72 3.37 8.42
N MET A 581 -16.72 2.52 7.39
CA MET A 581 -17.35 1.20 7.38
C MET A 581 -16.27 0.13 7.12
N VAL A 582 -16.37 -1.01 7.80
CA VAL A 582 -15.58 -2.23 7.55
C VAL A 582 -16.49 -3.43 7.27
N SER A 583 -15.94 -4.52 6.71
CA SER A 583 -16.58 -5.85 6.76
C SER A 583 -16.81 -6.31 8.21
N LYS A 584 -17.82 -7.16 8.45
CA LYS A 584 -18.14 -7.75 9.77
C LYS A 584 -16.95 -8.55 10.32
N GLU A 585 -16.18 -9.15 9.43
CA GLU A 585 -15.06 -10.05 9.70
C GLU A 585 -13.83 -9.24 10.14
N LEU A 586 -13.50 -8.14 9.46
CA LEU A 586 -12.52 -7.17 9.98
C LEU A 586 -12.95 -6.50 11.28
N ARG A 587 -14.25 -6.24 11.51
CA ARG A 587 -14.74 -5.77 12.83
C ARG A 587 -14.41 -6.79 13.93
N ASN A 588 -14.68 -8.07 13.68
CA ASN A 588 -14.36 -9.16 14.60
C ASN A 588 -12.85 -9.21 14.93
N VAL A 589 -12.01 -9.13 13.90
CA VAL A 589 -10.55 -9.07 14.05
C VAL A 589 -10.10 -7.82 14.83
N LEU A 590 -10.66 -6.63 14.56
CA LEU A 590 -10.28 -5.39 15.24
C LEU A 590 -10.62 -5.41 16.74
N LEU A 591 -11.82 -5.89 17.10
CA LEU A 591 -12.28 -5.95 18.49
C LEU A 591 -11.47 -6.93 19.34
N ASN A 592 -11.04 -8.05 18.77
CA ASN A 592 -10.31 -9.09 19.50
C ASN A 592 -8.78 -8.88 19.55
N ASN A 593 -8.22 -7.88 18.85
CA ASN A 593 -6.76 -7.71 18.71
C ASN A 593 -6.26 -6.27 18.81
N SER A 594 -7.06 -5.35 19.37
CA SER A 594 -6.71 -3.92 19.51
C SER A 594 -5.32 -3.68 20.14
N GLU A 595 -4.96 -4.45 21.16
CA GLU A 595 -3.65 -4.37 21.83
C GLU A 595 -2.52 -5.05 21.04
N ARG A 596 -2.86 -6.03 20.19
CA ARG A 596 -1.89 -6.89 19.49
C ARG A 596 -1.47 -6.33 18.12
N MET A 597 -2.24 -5.40 17.56
CA MET A 597 -2.02 -4.87 16.21
C MET A 597 -1.77 -3.37 16.16
N LYS A 598 -0.76 -2.98 15.37
CA LYS A 598 -0.56 -1.59 14.95
C LYS A 598 -1.29 -1.36 13.62
N VAL A 599 -2.55 -0.95 13.67
CA VAL A 599 -3.36 -0.61 12.49
C VAL A 599 -3.09 0.83 12.04
N ILE A 600 -2.82 1.03 10.75
CA ILE A 600 -2.54 2.34 10.11
C ILE A 600 -3.77 2.87 9.38
N ASN A 601 -4.52 1.98 8.74
CA ASN A 601 -5.78 2.30 8.08
C ASN A 601 -6.67 1.07 8.00
N THR A 602 -7.97 1.25 8.18
CA THR A 602 -8.97 0.22 7.92
C THR A 602 -10.26 0.88 7.46
N GLY A 603 -11.03 0.16 6.64
CA GLY A 603 -12.34 0.59 6.17
C GLY A 603 -12.36 1.78 5.19
N ILE A 604 -13.57 2.12 4.79
CA ILE A 604 -13.89 3.16 3.78
C ILE A 604 -14.74 4.26 4.38
N LYS A 605 -14.60 5.49 3.88
CA LYS A 605 -15.39 6.62 4.37
C LYS A 605 -16.79 6.58 3.75
N VAL A 606 -17.80 6.39 4.58
CA VAL A 606 -19.22 6.30 4.17
C VAL A 606 -19.98 7.61 4.40
N TRP A 607 -19.69 8.34 5.48
CA TRP A 607 -20.27 9.66 5.75
C TRP A 607 -19.24 10.69 6.20
N SER A 608 -19.51 11.95 5.85
CA SER A 608 -18.81 13.13 6.35
C SER A 608 -19.75 14.02 7.14
N ARG A 609 -19.32 14.50 8.32
CA ARG A 609 -20.09 15.49 9.07
C ARG A 609 -20.08 16.83 8.33
N ASN A 610 -21.25 17.41 8.15
CA ASN A 610 -21.49 18.75 7.65
C ASN A 610 -22.04 19.60 8.80
N SER A 611 -21.32 20.65 9.20
CA SER A 611 -21.69 21.50 10.35
C SER A 611 -23.09 22.10 10.22
N ASP A 612 -23.47 22.49 9.01
CA ASP A 612 -24.76 23.10 8.71
C ASP A 612 -25.86 22.05 8.46
N GLY A 613 -25.49 20.76 8.35
CA GLY A 613 -26.41 19.66 8.02
C GLY A 613 -27.49 19.42 9.08
N GLU A 614 -27.19 19.72 10.34
CA GLU A 614 -28.13 19.62 11.47
C GLU A 614 -29.39 20.46 11.24
N GLN A 615 -29.26 21.62 10.58
CA GLN A 615 -30.40 22.50 10.22
C GLN A 615 -31.33 21.89 9.15
N PHE A 616 -30.82 20.94 8.37
CA PHE A 616 -31.56 20.24 7.31
C PHE A 616 -31.99 18.82 7.72
N GLY A 617 -31.87 18.49 9.02
CA GLY A 617 -32.33 17.22 9.60
C GLY A 617 -31.27 16.12 9.72
N CYS A 618 -30.06 16.29 9.18
CA CYS A 618 -28.98 15.31 9.36
C CYS A 618 -27.58 15.95 9.28
N ALA A 619 -26.80 15.75 10.35
CA ALA A 619 -25.42 16.23 10.46
C ALA A 619 -24.45 15.57 9.46
N PHE A 620 -24.84 14.48 8.77
CA PHE A 620 -23.93 13.65 7.98
C PHE A 620 -24.36 13.56 6.52
N ARG A 621 -23.50 14.00 5.61
CA ARG A 621 -23.66 13.83 4.15
C ARG A 621 -22.97 12.54 3.69
N LEU A 622 -23.51 11.92 2.64
CA LEU A 622 -22.90 10.75 1.99
C LEU A 622 -21.52 11.10 1.42
N ALA A 623 -20.61 10.14 1.43
CA ALA A 623 -19.29 10.23 0.79
C ALA A 623 -19.24 9.34 -0.47
N GLN A 624 -18.77 9.88 -1.59
CA GLN A 624 -18.65 9.15 -2.86
C GLN A 624 -17.80 7.87 -2.73
N GLU A 625 -16.76 7.89 -1.90
CA GLU A 625 -15.91 6.73 -1.59
C GLU A 625 -16.67 5.53 -1.02
N GLY A 626 -17.81 5.73 -0.37
CA GLY A 626 -18.61 4.66 0.24
C GLY A 626 -19.97 4.42 -0.40
N ILE A 627 -20.29 5.08 -1.53
CA ILE A 627 -21.66 5.08 -2.05
C ILE A 627 -22.12 3.70 -2.51
N TYR A 628 -21.28 2.94 -3.20
CA TYR A 628 -21.62 1.58 -3.64
C TYR A 628 -21.87 0.61 -2.47
N THR A 629 -21.27 0.88 -1.31
CA THR A 629 -21.42 0.11 -0.07
C THR A 629 -22.65 0.52 0.74
N LEU A 630 -23.07 1.78 0.67
CA LEU A 630 -24.29 2.27 1.34
C LEU A 630 -25.56 2.11 0.50
N TYR A 631 -25.47 2.31 -0.81
CA TYR A 631 -26.60 2.41 -1.72
C TYR A 631 -27.64 1.27 -1.59
N PRO A 632 -27.25 -0.01 -1.45
CA PRO A 632 -28.21 -1.11 -1.28
C PRO A 632 -29.15 -1.00 -0.07
N PHE A 633 -28.82 -0.17 0.93
CA PHE A 633 -29.62 0.02 2.14
C PHE A 633 -30.32 1.37 2.23
N ILE A 634 -30.20 2.25 1.23
CA ILE A 634 -30.83 3.59 1.25
C ILE A 634 -32.19 3.48 0.57
N ASN A 635 -33.29 3.69 1.30
CA ASN A 635 -34.64 3.64 0.72
C ASN A 635 -35.26 5.04 0.44
N ALA A 636 -34.66 6.13 0.94
CA ALA A 636 -35.15 7.49 0.69
C ALA A 636 -34.10 8.40 0.02
N ARG A 637 -34.58 9.51 -0.54
CA ARG A 637 -33.75 10.58 -1.13
C ARG A 637 -32.89 10.12 -2.33
N ILE A 638 -33.32 9.05 -3.02
CA ILE A 638 -32.80 8.61 -4.32
C ILE A 638 -33.57 9.33 -5.42
N ILE A 639 -32.84 9.92 -6.37
CA ILE A 639 -33.39 10.63 -7.52
C ILE A 639 -32.83 9.97 -8.78
N ASN A 640 -33.71 9.33 -9.55
CA ASN A 640 -33.35 8.83 -10.87
C ASN A 640 -33.18 10.04 -11.81
N VAL A 641 -32.07 10.07 -12.54
CA VAL A 641 -31.68 11.15 -13.47
C VAL A 641 -31.39 10.57 -14.85
N CYS A 642 -31.73 11.29 -15.91
CA CYS A 642 -31.35 10.89 -17.28
C CYS A 642 -29.87 11.18 -17.56
N ILE A 643 -29.36 10.66 -18.68
CA ILE A 643 -27.94 10.79 -19.03
C ILE A 643 -27.53 12.24 -19.32
N GLU A 644 -28.46 13.07 -19.80
CA GLU A 644 -28.29 14.52 -19.98
C GLU A 644 -28.15 15.24 -18.62
N ASP A 645 -28.99 14.89 -17.65
CA ASP A 645 -28.93 15.44 -16.29
C ASP A 645 -27.60 15.06 -15.60
N VAL A 646 -27.10 13.84 -15.81
CA VAL A 646 -25.75 13.42 -15.36
C VAL A 646 -24.65 14.26 -16.02
N LYS A 647 -24.74 14.53 -17.32
CA LYS A 647 -23.80 15.43 -18.01
C LYS A 647 -23.82 16.84 -17.40
N VAL A 648 -25.00 17.39 -17.05
CA VAL A 648 -25.13 18.69 -16.36
C VAL A 648 -24.49 18.66 -14.96
N LEU A 649 -24.75 17.63 -14.16
CA LEU A 649 -24.19 17.44 -12.81
C LEU A 649 -22.67 17.31 -12.77
N LEU A 650 -22.09 16.74 -13.83
CA LEU A 650 -20.66 16.50 -13.93
C LEU A 650 -19.91 17.66 -14.62
N THR A 651 -20.56 18.43 -15.50
CA THR A 651 -19.94 19.61 -16.13
C THR A 651 -20.02 20.88 -15.27
N GLN A 652 -21.08 21.06 -14.48
CA GLN A 652 -21.32 22.28 -13.71
C GLN A 652 -21.22 22.02 -12.19
N GLU A 653 -20.62 22.95 -11.45
CA GLU A 653 -20.43 22.77 -10.00
C GLU A 653 -21.70 22.93 -9.16
N ASN A 654 -22.57 23.87 -9.54
CA ASN A 654 -23.83 24.18 -8.85
C ASN A 654 -24.93 24.54 -9.86
N PRO A 655 -25.34 23.61 -10.75
CA PRO A 655 -26.40 23.87 -11.72
C PRO A 655 -27.75 24.17 -11.03
N PHE A 656 -28.49 25.13 -11.59
CA PHE A 656 -29.84 25.47 -11.14
C PHE A 656 -30.85 24.39 -11.56
N LEU A 657 -31.92 24.22 -10.78
CA LEU A 657 -33.00 23.25 -11.05
C LEU A 657 -33.66 23.45 -12.43
N SER A 658 -33.60 24.65 -13.01
CA SER A 658 -34.11 24.95 -14.36
C SER A 658 -33.30 24.33 -15.50
N LYS A 659 -32.08 23.81 -15.25
CA LYS A 659 -31.24 23.15 -16.25
C LYS A 659 -31.47 21.65 -16.38
N PHE A 660 -32.34 21.09 -15.54
CA PHE A 660 -32.62 19.66 -15.45
C PHE A 660 -33.90 19.29 -16.20
N SER A 661 -34.03 18.01 -16.53
CA SER A 661 -35.28 17.45 -17.06
C SER A 661 -36.47 17.78 -16.15
N SER A 662 -37.66 17.90 -16.76
CA SER A 662 -38.90 18.19 -16.02
C SER A 662 -39.27 17.09 -15.01
N GLU A 663 -38.80 15.85 -15.23
CA GLU A 663 -38.95 14.74 -14.30
C GLU A 663 -38.05 14.89 -13.08
N THR A 664 -36.74 15.08 -13.29
CA THR A 664 -35.78 15.33 -12.21
C THR A 664 -36.21 16.56 -11.40
N HIS A 665 -36.63 17.64 -12.05
CA HIS A 665 -37.11 18.85 -11.38
C HIS A 665 -38.31 18.56 -10.45
N LYS A 666 -39.32 17.81 -10.92
CA LYS A 666 -40.47 17.42 -10.11
C LYS A 666 -40.03 16.60 -8.88
N ARG A 667 -39.27 15.53 -9.10
CA ARG A 667 -38.77 14.65 -8.02
C ARG A 667 -37.93 15.41 -6.97
N VAL A 668 -37.13 16.38 -7.40
CA VAL A 668 -36.30 17.21 -6.50
C VAL A 668 -37.14 18.21 -5.70
N LYS A 669 -38.15 18.84 -6.32
CA LYS A 669 -38.95 19.92 -5.71
C LYS A 669 -39.70 19.47 -4.44
N ASP A 670 -40.12 18.21 -4.40
CA ASP A 670 -40.89 17.65 -3.29
C ASP A 670 -39.99 17.11 -2.16
N LEU A 671 -38.65 17.11 -2.33
CA LEU A 671 -37.68 16.67 -1.34
C LEU A 671 -37.13 17.84 -0.52
N ALA A 672 -37.03 17.66 0.79
CA ALA A 672 -36.32 18.61 1.66
C ALA A 672 -34.84 18.79 1.24
N MET A 673 -34.27 19.96 1.49
CA MET A 673 -32.85 20.24 1.25
C MET A 673 -31.94 19.23 1.98
N GLY A 674 -30.71 19.06 1.50
CA GLY A 674 -29.70 18.19 2.12
C GLY A 674 -29.09 17.15 1.18
N SER A 675 -28.37 16.18 1.74
CA SER A 675 -27.69 15.12 0.98
C SER A 675 -28.70 14.22 0.25
N ILE A 676 -28.34 13.75 -0.94
CA ILE A 676 -29.17 12.89 -1.80
C ILE A 676 -28.32 11.85 -2.54
N VAL A 677 -28.96 10.84 -3.12
CA VAL A 677 -28.37 9.92 -4.10
C VAL A 677 -28.93 10.25 -5.48
N LEU A 678 -28.04 10.42 -6.47
CA LEU A 678 -28.39 10.64 -7.87
C LEU A 678 -28.05 9.36 -8.63
N LYS A 679 -29.07 8.69 -9.18
CA LYS A 679 -28.94 7.38 -9.83
C LYS A 679 -29.25 7.49 -11.31
N TYR A 680 -28.35 6.99 -12.15
CA TYR A 680 -28.64 6.69 -13.55
C TYR A 680 -28.76 5.18 -13.72
N GLU A 681 -29.84 4.74 -14.36
CA GLU A 681 -30.03 3.36 -14.81
C GLU A 681 -29.93 3.32 -16.33
N PRO A 682 -29.17 2.36 -16.90
CA PRO A 682 -29.09 2.19 -18.35
C PRO A 682 -30.44 1.77 -18.91
N ASP A 683 -30.77 2.25 -20.11
CA ASP A 683 -31.99 1.89 -20.84
C ASP A 683 -31.64 0.79 -21.86
N PRO A 684 -32.08 -0.47 -21.66
CA PRO A 684 -31.75 -1.57 -22.57
C PRO A 684 -32.29 -1.39 -23.99
N SER A 685 -33.27 -0.49 -24.19
CA SER A 685 -33.79 -0.17 -25.52
C SER A 685 -32.89 0.79 -26.31
N LYS A 686 -31.88 1.39 -25.67
CA LYS A 686 -30.97 2.38 -26.27
C LYS A 686 -29.50 1.94 -26.17
N PRO A 687 -29.06 0.94 -26.95
CA PRO A 687 -27.71 0.38 -26.86
C PRO A 687 -26.59 1.40 -27.11
N ASP A 688 -26.87 2.48 -27.84
CA ASP A 688 -25.93 3.58 -28.11
C ASP A 688 -25.69 4.51 -26.90
N THR A 689 -26.42 4.31 -25.80
CA THR A 689 -26.25 5.04 -24.54
C THR A 689 -25.44 4.24 -23.53
N LEU A 690 -24.99 4.89 -22.45
CA LEU A 690 -24.11 4.27 -21.47
C LEU A 690 -24.78 3.08 -20.78
N GLN A 691 -24.27 1.86 -20.99
CA GLN A 691 -24.88 0.63 -20.46
C GLN A 691 -24.48 0.26 -19.02
N CYS A 692 -23.74 1.13 -18.30
CA CYS A 692 -23.45 0.94 -16.88
C CYS A 692 -24.26 1.91 -16.00
N PRO A 693 -24.83 1.44 -14.87
CA PRO A 693 -25.48 2.33 -13.91
C PRO A 693 -24.45 3.22 -13.22
N ILE A 694 -24.82 4.47 -12.96
CA ILE A 694 -23.99 5.44 -12.21
C ILE A 694 -24.72 5.80 -10.92
N VAL A 695 -24.00 5.79 -9.79
CA VAL A 695 -24.52 6.25 -8.50
C VAL A 695 -23.63 7.37 -7.96
N LEU A 696 -24.18 8.58 -7.85
CA LEU A 696 -23.46 9.76 -7.39
C LEU A 696 -24.04 10.28 -6.07
N CYS A 697 -23.17 10.58 -5.11
CA CYS A 697 -23.53 11.40 -3.96
C CYS A 697 -23.81 12.84 -4.39
N GLY A 698 -24.87 13.45 -3.87
CA GLY A 698 -25.23 14.83 -4.19
C GLY A 698 -25.80 15.63 -3.03
N TRP A 699 -26.11 16.89 -3.32
CA TRP A 699 -26.76 17.83 -2.41
C TRP A 699 -27.87 18.60 -3.12
N HIS A 700 -29.06 18.57 -2.53
CA HIS A 700 -30.18 19.42 -2.91
C HIS A 700 -30.13 20.74 -2.11
N GLY A 701 -29.90 21.85 -2.80
CA GLY A 701 -30.04 23.21 -2.27
C GLY A 701 -31.34 23.88 -2.74
N LYS A 702 -31.68 25.03 -2.17
CA LYS A 702 -32.99 25.72 -2.40
C LYS A 702 -33.38 25.90 -3.88
N THR A 703 -32.41 26.10 -4.77
CA THR A 703 -32.62 26.32 -6.22
C THR A 703 -31.61 25.57 -7.08
N SER A 704 -30.82 24.66 -6.51
CA SER A 704 -29.67 24.03 -7.16
C SER A 704 -29.49 22.57 -6.75
N LEU A 705 -28.91 21.79 -7.66
CA LEU A 705 -28.60 20.38 -7.47
C LEU A 705 -27.10 20.18 -7.73
N ARG A 706 -26.36 19.60 -6.80
CA ARG A 706 -24.90 19.42 -6.92
C ARG A 706 -24.51 17.95 -6.77
N ALA A 707 -23.58 17.47 -7.59
CA ALA A 707 -22.90 16.21 -7.38
C ALA A 707 -21.56 16.40 -6.63
N PHE A 708 -21.26 15.53 -5.67
CA PHE A 708 -20.03 15.50 -4.87
C PHE A 708 -19.03 14.47 -5.39
N VAL A 709 -18.74 14.53 -6.69
CA VAL A 709 -17.83 13.61 -7.38
C VAL A 709 -16.43 14.21 -7.45
N PRO A 710 -15.37 13.47 -7.07
CA PRO A 710 -13.97 13.86 -7.27
C PRO A 710 -13.65 14.27 -8.72
N LYS A 711 -12.74 15.24 -8.88
CA LYS A 711 -12.38 15.84 -10.18
C LYS A 711 -12.01 14.81 -11.26
N ASN A 712 -11.36 13.72 -10.89
CA ASN A 712 -10.91 12.69 -11.83
C ASN A 712 -12.03 11.69 -12.17
N GLU A 713 -12.78 11.25 -11.17
CA GLU A 713 -13.95 10.37 -11.36
C GLU A 713 -15.03 11.04 -12.24
N ARG A 714 -15.17 12.37 -12.11
CA ARG A 714 -15.97 13.21 -13.01
C ARG A 714 -15.51 13.12 -14.48
N LEU A 715 -14.20 13.17 -14.74
CA LEU A 715 -13.64 13.03 -16.09
C LEU A 715 -13.87 11.63 -16.67
N HIS A 716 -13.79 10.60 -15.82
CA HIS A 716 -14.09 9.22 -16.19
C HIS A 716 -15.55 9.06 -16.66
N TYR A 717 -16.54 9.42 -15.83
CA TYR A 717 -17.95 9.30 -16.22
C TYR A 717 -18.29 10.15 -17.45
N LEU A 718 -17.79 11.39 -17.56
CA LEU A 718 -17.99 12.22 -18.76
C LEU A 718 -17.47 11.54 -20.02
N ARG A 719 -16.30 10.90 -19.95
CA ARG A 719 -15.70 10.16 -21.06
C ARG A 719 -16.47 8.92 -21.45
N MET A 720 -16.99 8.15 -20.49
CA MET A 720 -17.89 7.01 -20.76
C MET A 720 -19.17 7.45 -21.48
N MET A 721 -19.66 8.65 -21.21
CA MET A 721 -20.79 9.27 -21.92
C MET A 721 -20.42 9.94 -23.25
N GLY A 722 -19.23 9.67 -23.79
CA GLY A 722 -18.74 10.22 -25.06
C GLY A 722 -18.30 11.69 -25.03
N VAL A 723 -18.29 12.35 -23.85
CA VAL A 723 -17.89 13.76 -23.73
C VAL A 723 -16.38 13.87 -23.55
N GLU A 724 -15.68 14.40 -24.56
CA GLU A 724 -14.25 14.71 -24.43
C GLU A 724 -14.05 15.98 -23.58
N VAL A 725 -13.30 15.83 -22.49
CA VAL A 725 -12.89 16.94 -21.61
C VAL A 725 -11.38 16.96 -21.51
N PHE A 726 -10.75 17.95 -22.13
CA PHE A 726 -9.30 18.16 -22.05
C PHE A 726 -8.95 19.31 -21.11
N LYS A 727 -7.77 19.21 -20.47
CA LYS A 727 -7.18 20.35 -19.78
C LYS A 727 -6.60 21.30 -20.83
N ALA A 728 -7.34 22.37 -21.15
CA ALA A 728 -6.79 23.47 -21.93
C ALA A 728 -5.53 24.01 -21.22
N LYS A 729 -4.41 24.17 -21.95
CA LYS A 729 -3.19 24.81 -21.43
C LYS A 729 -3.35 26.34 -21.42
N ARG A 730 -4.31 26.85 -20.64
CA ARG A 730 -4.47 28.28 -20.34
C ARG A 730 -4.67 28.51 -18.84
N LYS A 731 -4.39 29.73 -18.38
CA LYS A 731 -4.13 30.08 -16.98
C LYS A 731 -5.38 30.27 -16.10
N GLU A 732 -6.55 29.83 -16.56
CA GLU A 732 -7.84 29.99 -15.87
C GLU A 732 -8.61 28.68 -15.91
N GLU A 733 -9.39 28.40 -14.85
CA GLU A 733 -9.98 27.08 -14.57
C GLU A 733 -11.24 26.74 -15.39
N ASN A 734 -11.20 26.95 -16.71
CA ASN A 734 -12.26 26.53 -17.62
C ASN A 734 -11.84 25.28 -18.43
N PHE A 735 -12.73 24.28 -18.46
CA PHE A 735 -12.57 23.11 -19.31
C PHE A 735 -13.11 23.40 -20.71
N GLU A 736 -12.34 23.11 -21.75
CA GLU A 736 -12.86 23.09 -23.13
C GLU A 736 -13.58 21.75 -23.36
N ILE A 737 -14.88 21.84 -23.64
CA ILE A 737 -15.72 20.70 -24.04
C ILE A 737 -15.79 20.69 -25.57
N LEU A 738 -15.34 19.59 -26.17
CA LEU A 738 -15.53 19.34 -27.60
C LEU A 738 -16.68 18.35 -27.77
N SER A 739 -17.89 18.82 -28.10
CA SER A 739 -18.97 17.96 -28.58
C SER A 739 -18.80 17.68 -30.07
N SER A 740 -19.03 16.44 -30.48
CA SER A 740 -19.07 16.02 -31.90
C SER A 740 -20.33 16.47 -32.64
N GLN A 741 -21.22 17.21 -31.98
CA GLN A 741 -22.37 17.86 -32.57
C GLN A 741 -22.37 19.34 -32.14
N ALA A 742 -22.29 20.22 -33.13
CA ALA A 742 -22.41 21.66 -32.94
C ALA A 742 -23.90 22.02 -32.82
N ILE A 743 -24.34 22.40 -31.63
CA ILE A 743 -25.67 23.00 -31.43
C ILE A 743 -25.48 24.52 -31.49
N SER A 744 -25.88 25.11 -32.62
CA SER A 744 -25.89 26.55 -32.82
C SER A 744 -27.00 27.21 -31.99
N PHE A 745 -26.64 28.17 -31.14
CA PHE A 745 -27.58 29.15 -30.60
C PHE A 745 -27.22 30.56 -31.11
N PRO A 746 -28.21 31.41 -31.44
CA PRO A 746 -27.99 32.67 -32.14
C PRO A 746 -27.42 33.77 -31.22
N TYR A 747 -26.69 34.70 -31.85
CA TYR A 747 -26.08 35.87 -31.25
C TYR A 747 -27.09 36.83 -30.59
N MET A 748 -26.70 37.42 -29.45
CA MET A 748 -27.07 38.78 -29.06
C MET A 748 -25.97 39.42 -28.17
N PRO A 749 -25.88 40.76 -28.09
CA PRO A 749 -24.60 41.45 -28.10
C PRO A 749 -23.95 41.72 -26.73
N SER A 750 -22.65 42.01 -26.79
CA SER A 750 -21.82 42.41 -25.66
C SER A 750 -22.25 43.73 -25.03
N ILE A 751 -22.43 43.74 -23.70
CA ILE A 751 -22.49 44.96 -22.88
C ILE A 751 -21.17 45.08 -22.12
N TYR A 752 -20.41 46.13 -22.43
CA TYR A 752 -19.23 46.58 -21.68
C TYR A 752 -19.65 47.32 -20.41
N PHE A 753 -18.93 47.13 -19.28
CA PHE A 753 -18.58 48.16 -18.28
C PHE A 753 -17.57 47.57 -17.24
N PRO A 754 -16.86 48.36 -16.41
CA PRO A 754 -15.40 48.38 -16.53
C PRO A 754 -14.62 47.89 -15.29
N HIS A 755 -13.29 47.78 -15.46
CA HIS A 755 -12.34 47.58 -14.36
C HIS A 755 -12.27 48.79 -13.41
N SER A 756 -12.26 48.53 -12.10
CA SER A 756 -11.44 49.32 -11.14
C SER A 756 -11.20 48.59 -9.81
N LEU A 757 -9.91 48.31 -9.53
CA LEU A 757 -9.25 48.36 -8.21
C LEU A 757 -9.88 47.59 -7.03
N PHE A 758 -9.23 46.55 -6.49
CA PHE A 758 -8.13 46.79 -5.54
C PHE A 758 -7.03 45.70 -5.56
N SER A 759 -5.81 46.09 -5.20
CA SER A 759 -4.61 45.24 -5.21
C SER A 759 -4.21 44.82 -3.79
N ILE A 760 -3.99 43.51 -3.56
CA ILE A 760 -3.11 43.03 -2.49
C ILE A 760 -2.21 41.92 -3.07
N ARG A 761 -0.91 42.23 -3.20
CA ARG A 761 0.14 41.23 -3.38
C ARG A 761 0.35 40.46 -2.07
N PHE A 762 0.41 39.13 -2.13
CA PHE A 762 1.30 38.36 -1.26
C PHE A 762 1.99 37.26 -2.06
N LEU A 763 3.29 37.09 -1.82
CA LEU A 763 4.11 36.11 -2.53
C LEU A 763 3.85 34.70 -2.03
N TRP A 764 3.81 33.74 -2.95
CA TRP A 764 4.42 32.43 -2.73
C TRP A 764 4.98 31.89 -4.04
N GLU A 765 6.30 31.88 -4.15
CA GLU A 765 7.02 31.35 -5.31
C GLU A 765 7.19 29.82 -5.21
N SER A 766 7.19 29.17 -6.38
CA SER A 766 7.96 27.94 -6.64
C SER A 766 7.68 26.70 -5.77
N GLY A 767 6.53 26.07 -6.01
CA GLY A 767 6.19 24.72 -5.52
C GLY A 767 6.23 23.61 -6.58
N ILE A 768 7.28 23.52 -7.40
CA ILE A 768 7.41 22.45 -8.40
C ILE A 768 7.81 21.13 -7.70
N ILE A 769 6.85 20.25 -7.45
CA ILE A 769 7.12 18.89 -6.94
C ILE A 769 7.57 18.01 -8.11
N MET A 770 8.88 17.91 -8.31
CA MET A 770 9.47 16.86 -9.13
C MET A 770 9.46 15.53 -8.38
N PHE A 771 8.75 14.54 -8.90
CA PHE A 771 8.91 13.15 -8.47
C PHE A 771 10.19 12.56 -9.07
N HIS A 772 11.26 12.58 -8.30
CA HIS A 772 12.46 11.78 -8.52
C HIS A 772 12.50 10.62 -7.50
N PRO A 773 12.80 9.37 -7.91
CA PRO A 773 13.08 8.29 -6.95
C PRO A 773 14.45 8.48 -6.28
N TYR A 774 14.81 7.55 -5.37
CA TYR A 774 15.85 7.66 -4.32
C TYR A 774 15.39 8.58 -3.16
N TRP A 775 15.50 8.20 -1.88
CA TRP A 775 16.51 7.34 -1.24
C TRP A 775 15.92 6.24 -0.34
N CYS A 776 16.59 5.07 -0.31
CA CYS A 776 16.58 4.16 0.84
C CYS A 776 17.72 4.53 1.80
N THR A 777 17.41 4.60 3.09
CA THR A 777 18.32 4.44 4.24
C THR A 777 17.50 3.89 5.40
#